data_AF-A0A0U5CGR8-F1
#
_entry.id   AF-A0A0U5CGR8-F1
#
_cell.length_a   1.000
_cell.length_b   1.000
_cell.length_c   1.000
_cell.angle_alpha   90.00
_cell.angle_beta   90.00
_cell.angle_gamma   90.00
#
_symmetry.space_group_name_H-M   'P 1'
#
loop_
_entity.id
_entity.type
_entity.pdbx_description
1 polymer ?
#
loop_
_entity_poly.entity_id
_entity_poly.type
_entity_poly.pdbx_seq_one_letter_code
_entity_poly.pdbx_strand_id
1 'polypeptide(L)'
;MDLNRGQSASTANSSSNSGAQSSEAGGPSAGDAPISLSTLFPGHVDWSTYPFVEFRDSSLGQDDLTFLTAKGCLSIPDTQALHEFVRNYFLYVHPGFPVLNEAEFWVSYTRSRVGHDMIPLLILQAVLFASSPYVTLTTIQACGFRTKTEARNAFYKRAKFLFDVHGEVCPLAQAQGAVLLSHHASAAEPQAGTDWLARAIQSALTLDNLPGVSASADLLSKKRLWWSIVLRDRCLSLALHRRTQMPAIDQSLQIDTLDECDFTNEIMSSYVYDPATKRVLVKVLREHYELALALSDMMPLVYSSHGIRVPSLSKTAFDSTLARVHRVECTLDRWLSATKLAALMDSHAHESVAVFVSLAYMYYYAARINLTHFELLTIENHPSYIPTPTYTAHLTRAATTLTESMRHLTSILEFLGHRGKTHTLPLSLLGCLPMPLLTTALDISLASSSSQMALHKRRLHTLGQVLRSLEQVYEAAAMISAGMSHFLHLAYMTVQLPLDRDTQMVALFGSTDNITGGNTPSAVEEQSTPAAVEGQTPSRTWKDFLLQSPRAYLLISTTVDYSLCIGHLPHDHALPDMLTCVFPGSLKIRFPWNGSEDEYREEIQEAVARRKKMSQRGYKMARRMQVVTRRKRPVLQGGENAVNLDYLDLGAAR
;
A
#
# COMPACT_ATOMS: atom_id res chain seq x y z
N MET A 1 -37.07 -44.46 22.94
CA MET A 1 -37.75 -45.67 23.42
C MET A 1 -36.69 -46.65 23.88
N ASP A 2 -36.88 -47.06 25.12
CA ASP A 2 -35.98 -47.75 26.02
C ASP A 2 -35.55 -49.18 25.64
N LEU A 3 -34.37 -49.55 26.19
CA LEU A 3 -33.99 -50.80 26.87
C LEU A 3 -34.19 -52.14 26.09
N ASN A 4 -33.26 -53.11 26.06
CA ASN A 4 -32.78 -53.86 27.22
C ASN A 4 -31.80 -55.01 26.83
N ARG A 5 -30.85 -55.29 27.74
CA ARG A 5 -30.32 -56.59 28.25
C ARG A 5 -29.64 -57.68 27.39
N GLY A 6 -28.53 -58.19 27.95
CA GLY A 6 -28.11 -59.61 27.93
C GLY A 6 -26.58 -59.83 27.85
N GLN A 7 -25.81 -59.72 28.94
CA GLN A 7 -25.18 -60.80 29.72
C GLN A 7 -24.44 -61.92 28.97
N SER A 8 -23.13 -62.09 29.29
CA SER A 8 -22.35 -63.32 29.57
C SER A 8 -20.89 -63.17 29.09
N ALA A 9 -19.86 -63.89 29.55
CA ALA A 9 -19.31 -64.27 30.85
C ALA A 9 -17.97 -64.98 30.54
N SER A 10 -17.06 -65.07 31.53
CA SER A 10 -15.90 -66.01 31.61
C SER A 10 -14.63 -65.63 30.81
N THR A 11 -13.38 -65.84 31.27
CA THR A 11 -12.86 -66.47 32.51
C THR A 11 -11.37 -66.16 32.69
N ALA A 12 -11.01 -65.94 33.96
CA ALA A 12 -9.82 -66.41 34.69
C ALA A 12 -8.45 -66.46 34.00
N ASN A 13 -7.59 -65.53 34.46
CA ASN A 13 -6.14 -65.60 34.45
C ASN A 13 -5.69 -65.95 35.89
N SER A 14 -4.58 -66.71 36.02
CA SER A 14 -3.76 -67.04 37.21
C SER A 14 -3.51 -68.56 37.27
N SER A 15 -2.32 -69.09 37.52
CA SER A 15 -1.20 -68.65 38.37
C SER A 15 0.06 -69.47 37.98
N SER A 16 1.23 -68.83 37.85
CA SER A 16 2.38 -68.83 38.79
C SER A 16 3.35 -70.03 38.74
N ASN A 17 4.61 -69.76 38.37
CA ASN A 17 5.83 -70.13 39.13
C ASN A 17 7.06 -69.54 38.38
N SER A 18 7.75 -68.52 38.90
CA SER A 18 8.86 -68.54 39.89
C SER A 18 10.21 -69.00 39.31
N GLY A 19 11.24 -68.18 39.52
CA GLY A 19 12.63 -68.48 39.15
C GLY A 19 13.47 -67.22 38.89
N ALA A 20 14.19 -66.77 39.91
CA ALA A 20 14.99 -65.55 39.97
C ALA A 20 16.24 -65.57 39.08
N GLN A 21 16.70 -64.39 38.63
CA GLN A 21 18.08 -63.90 38.81
C GLN A 21 18.27 -62.47 38.28
N SER A 22 19.27 -61.82 38.84
CA SER A 22 19.45 -60.39 39.03
C SER A 22 20.49 -59.74 38.11
N SER A 23 20.31 -58.43 37.89
CA SER A 23 21.34 -57.39 37.67
C SER A 23 22.09 -57.37 36.34
N GLU A 24 21.75 -56.40 35.47
CA GLU A 24 22.55 -55.18 35.24
C GLU A 24 21.84 -54.29 34.20
N ALA A 25 21.53 -53.05 34.61
CA ALA A 25 20.80 -52.08 33.81
C ALA A 25 21.72 -51.42 32.77
N GLY A 26 21.39 -51.61 31.49
CA GLY A 26 21.92 -50.80 30.40
C GLY A 26 21.51 -49.33 30.58
N GLY A 27 22.48 -48.43 30.47
CA GLY A 27 22.26 -46.99 30.55
C GLY A 27 21.29 -46.48 29.46
N PRO A 28 20.65 -45.32 29.68
CA PRO A 28 19.70 -44.79 28.73
C PRO A 28 20.44 -44.34 27.47
N SER A 29 19.99 -44.90 26.34
CA SER A 29 20.23 -44.39 24.99
C SER A 29 19.99 -42.88 24.95
N ALA A 30 20.92 -42.15 24.33
CA ALA A 30 20.86 -40.72 24.10
C ALA A 30 19.52 -40.31 23.45
N GLY A 31 18.59 -39.83 24.29
CA GLY A 31 17.37 -39.18 23.85
C GLY A 31 17.69 -37.77 23.37
N ASP A 32 17.04 -37.38 22.27
CA ASP A 32 17.12 -36.06 21.65
C ASP A 32 17.17 -34.93 22.68
N ALA A 33 18.30 -34.24 22.74
CA ALA A 33 18.39 -32.99 23.49
C ALA A 33 17.35 -32.01 22.91
N PRO A 34 16.58 -31.29 23.75
CA PRO A 34 15.63 -30.30 23.25
C PRO A 34 16.39 -29.28 22.39
N ILE A 35 16.01 -29.16 21.13
CA ILE A 35 16.61 -28.20 20.21
C ILE A 35 16.47 -26.81 20.86
N SER A 36 17.60 -26.19 21.23
CA SER A 36 17.58 -24.90 21.91
C SER A 36 16.91 -23.85 21.02
N LEU A 37 16.05 -23.00 21.58
CA LEU A 37 15.36 -21.91 20.88
C LEU A 37 16.34 -20.99 20.14
N SER A 38 17.54 -20.81 20.68
CA SER A 38 18.67 -20.09 20.07
C SER A 38 19.18 -20.73 18.75
N THR A 39 18.98 -22.04 18.58
CA THR A 39 19.38 -22.79 17.39
C THR A 39 18.32 -22.69 16.28
N LEU A 40 17.03 -22.64 16.65
CA LEU A 40 15.92 -22.49 15.71
C LEU A 40 15.72 -21.04 15.26
N PHE A 41 15.88 -20.09 16.19
CA PHE A 41 15.68 -18.67 15.98
C PHE A 41 16.88 -17.88 16.52
N PRO A 42 17.95 -17.73 15.70
CA PRO A 42 19.15 -17.01 16.11
C PRO A 42 18.86 -15.56 16.53
N GLY A 43 19.47 -15.11 17.62
CA GLY A 43 19.28 -13.74 18.14
C GLY A 43 17.94 -13.49 18.80
N HIS A 44 17.15 -14.54 19.06
CA HIS A 44 15.90 -14.45 19.79
C HIS A 44 15.95 -15.21 21.13
N VAL A 45 15.09 -14.78 22.05
CA VAL A 45 14.82 -15.40 23.35
C VAL A 45 13.34 -15.80 23.44
N ASP A 46 13.01 -16.61 24.43
CA ASP A 46 11.61 -16.94 24.73
C ASP A 46 10.89 -15.71 25.30
N TRP A 47 9.62 -15.53 24.95
CA TRP A 47 8.81 -14.39 25.39
C TRP A 47 8.78 -14.23 26.92
N SER A 48 8.80 -15.34 27.68
CA SER A 48 8.78 -15.33 29.15
C SER A 48 10.02 -14.68 29.78
N THR A 49 11.08 -14.49 29.00
CA THR A 49 12.28 -13.74 29.43
C THR A 49 11.96 -12.26 29.69
N TYR A 50 10.93 -11.72 29.04
CA TYR A 50 10.53 -10.33 29.17
C TYR A 50 9.33 -10.19 30.12
N PRO A 51 9.53 -9.67 31.35
CA PRO A 51 8.46 -9.61 32.36
C PRO A 51 7.35 -8.60 32.01
N PHE A 52 7.55 -7.76 31.01
CA PHE A 52 6.57 -6.80 30.52
C PHE A 52 5.66 -7.37 29.42
N VAL A 53 5.87 -8.61 28.97
CA VAL A 53 5.09 -9.25 27.90
C VAL A 53 4.03 -10.17 28.49
N GLU A 54 2.79 -10.02 28.06
CA GLU A 54 1.67 -10.91 28.41
C GLU A 54 1.39 -11.91 27.29
N PHE A 55 1.30 -13.19 27.66
CA PHE A 55 0.74 -14.25 26.82
C PHE A 55 -0.02 -15.23 27.72
N ARG A 56 -1.22 -15.65 27.30
CA ARG A 56 -2.12 -16.49 28.10
C ARG A 56 -2.09 -17.95 27.67
N ASP A 57 -0.99 -18.63 27.97
CA ASP A 57 -0.72 -20.01 27.57
C ASP A 57 -1.80 -20.98 28.07
N SER A 58 -2.34 -20.73 29.28
CA SER A 58 -3.31 -21.61 29.94
C SER A 58 -4.68 -21.68 29.25
N SER A 59 -4.99 -20.75 28.35
CA SER A 59 -6.22 -20.75 27.55
C SER A 59 -6.11 -21.50 26.22
N LEU A 60 -4.89 -21.89 25.81
CA LEU A 60 -4.63 -22.52 24.52
C LEU A 60 -4.45 -24.04 24.66
N GLY A 61 -4.87 -24.77 23.62
CA GLY A 61 -4.60 -26.21 23.53
C GLY A 61 -3.10 -26.47 23.36
N GLN A 62 -2.64 -27.66 23.80
CA GLN A 62 -1.24 -28.05 23.66
C GLN A 62 -0.77 -28.09 22.20
N ASP A 63 -1.67 -28.45 21.27
CA ASP A 63 -1.39 -28.46 19.84
C ASP A 63 -1.11 -27.05 19.30
N ASP A 64 -1.90 -26.06 19.72
CA ASP A 64 -1.72 -24.65 19.34
C ASP A 64 -0.41 -24.10 19.91
N LEU A 65 -0.08 -24.39 21.18
CA LEU A 65 1.19 -23.99 21.78
C LEU A 65 2.39 -24.60 21.05
N THR A 66 2.30 -25.89 20.69
CA THR A 66 3.34 -26.59 19.92
C THR A 66 3.50 -25.96 18.54
N PHE A 67 2.39 -25.64 17.87
CA PHE A 67 2.38 -24.93 16.59
C PHE A 67 3.01 -23.54 16.70
N LEU A 68 2.59 -22.72 17.67
CA LEU A 68 3.10 -21.37 17.90
C LEU A 68 4.61 -21.38 18.18
N THR A 69 5.07 -22.32 19.00
CA THR A 69 6.50 -22.54 19.29
C THR A 69 7.27 -22.89 18.02
N ALA A 70 6.79 -23.87 17.25
CA ALA A 70 7.43 -24.31 16.01
C ALA A 70 7.47 -23.21 14.93
N LYS A 71 6.49 -22.31 14.90
CA LYS A 71 6.46 -21.15 14.01
C LYS A 71 7.24 -19.94 14.54
N GLY A 72 7.76 -20.01 15.77
CA GLY A 72 8.53 -18.95 16.41
C GLY A 72 7.69 -17.76 16.89
N CYS A 73 6.38 -17.95 17.08
CA CYS A 73 5.49 -16.90 17.56
C CYS A 73 5.80 -16.49 19.00
N LEU A 74 6.32 -17.44 19.79
CA LEU A 74 6.76 -17.27 21.17
C LEU A 74 8.21 -16.78 21.30
N SER A 75 8.86 -16.51 20.16
CA SER A 75 10.27 -16.10 20.07
C SER A 75 10.36 -14.60 19.75
N ILE A 76 11.06 -13.87 20.61
CA ILE A 76 11.22 -12.41 20.56
C ILE A 76 12.70 -12.06 20.38
N PRO A 77 13.08 -11.04 19.58
CA PRO A 77 14.46 -10.58 19.50
C PRO A 77 15.09 -10.29 20.87
N ASP A 78 16.41 -10.46 20.96
CA ASP A 78 17.17 -10.07 22.15
C ASP A 78 16.99 -8.58 22.49
N THR A 79 17.41 -8.18 23.70
CA THR A 79 17.07 -6.88 24.26
C THR A 79 17.59 -5.71 23.41
N GLN A 80 18.77 -5.87 22.79
CA GLN A 80 19.34 -4.82 21.95
C GLN A 80 18.55 -4.67 20.65
N ALA A 81 18.27 -5.79 19.98
CA ALA A 81 17.48 -5.78 18.76
C ALA A 81 16.05 -5.28 19.03
N LEU A 82 15.40 -5.82 20.05
CA LEU A 82 14.05 -5.45 20.47
C LEU A 82 13.91 -3.95 20.71
N HIS A 83 14.87 -3.36 21.43
CA HIS A 83 14.88 -1.92 21.70
C HIS A 83 14.95 -1.09 20.41
N GLU A 84 15.74 -1.52 19.41
CA GLU A 84 15.79 -0.84 18.11
C GLU A 84 14.46 -0.95 17.34
N PHE A 85 13.82 -2.12 17.33
CA PHE A 85 12.50 -2.28 16.71
C PHE A 85 11.45 -1.37 17.35
N VAL A 86 11.38 -1.34 18.68
CA VAL A 86 10.42 -0.51 19.43
C VAL A 86 10.70 0.98 19.19
N ARG A 87 11.97 1.41 19.26
CA ARG A 87 12.37 2.79 18.97
C ARG A 87 11.94 3.21 17.55
N ASN A 88 12.19 2.36 16.56
CA ASN A 88 11.83 2.66 15.18
C ASN A 88 10.32 2.63 14.92
N TYR A 89 9.54 1.86 15.67
CA TYR A 89 8.08 1.94 15.63
C TYR A 89 7.59 3.34 16.03
N PHE A 90 8.05 3.84 17.18
CA PHE A 90 7.64 5.16 17.68
C PHE A 90 8.19 6.32 16.85
N LEU A 91 9.33 6.13 16.18
CA LEU A 91 9.87 7.12 15.25
C LEU A 91 9.07 7.21 13.94
N TYR A 92 8.81 6.07 13.28
CA TYR A 92 8.41 6.09 11.86
C TYR A 92 6.99 5.62 11.57
N VAL A 93 6.34 4.92 12.51
CA VAL A 93 4.98 4.39 12.33
C VAL A 93 3.98 5.17 13.18
N HIS A 94 4.26 5.27 14.48
CA HIS A 94 3.38 5.90 15.47
C HIS A 94 2.95 7.33 15.14
N PRO A 95 3.80 8.23 14.60
CA PRO A 95 3.36 9.60 14.34
C PRO A 95 2.30 9.72 13.23
N GLY A 96 2.17 8.72 12.36
CA GLY A 96 1.11 8.66 11.35
C GLY A 96 -0.10 7.83 11.78
N PHE A 97 0.10 6.83 12.64
CA PHE A 97 -0.95 5.91 13.11
C PHE A 97 -0.76 5.61 14.60
N PRO A 98 -1.18 6.52 15.50
CA PRO A 98 -0.88 6.42 16.93
C PRO A 98 -1.82 5.45 17.65
N VAL A 99 -1.81 4.19 17.23
CA VAL A 99 -2.74 3.15 17.69
C VAL A 99 -2.42 2.65 19.11
N LEU A 100 -1.18 2.86 19.58
CA LEU A 100 -0.72 2.54 20.94
C LEU A 100 -0.45 3.82 21.72
N ASN A 101 -0.60 3.82 23.04
CA ASN A 101 -0.17 4.95 23.85
C ASN A 101 1.34 4.87 24.11
N GLU A 102 2.12 5.79 23.54
CA GLU A 102 3.58 5.76 23.63
C GLU A 102 4.06 5.86 25.09
N ALA A 103 3.48 6.76 25.88
CA ALA A 103 3.91 6.96 27.26
C ALA A 103 3.64 5.71 28.12
N GLU A 104 2.45 5.13 27.99
CA GLU A 104 2.08 3.89 28.69
C GLU A 104 2.95 2.72 28.22
N PHE A 105 3.17 2.60 26.90
CA PHE A 105 4.02 1.56 26.34
C PHE A 105 5.44 1.61 26.91
N TRP A 106 6.06 2.80 26.99
CA TRP A 106 7.40 2.93 27.56
C TRP A 106 7.42 2.62 29.06
N VAL A 107 6.37 2.98 29.80
CA VAL A 107 6.24 2.62 31.21
C VAL A 107 6.21 1.10 31.36
N SER A 108 5.39 0.39 30.57
CA SER A 108 5.34 -1.07 30.57
C SER A 108 6.67 -1.69 30.14
N TYR A 109 7.25 -1.22 29.03
CA TYR A 109 8.49 -1.75 28.45
C TYR A 109 9.71 -1.59 29.38
N THR A 110 9.75 -0.53 30.18
CA THR A 110 10.90 -0.24 31.07
C THR A 110 10.71 -0.73 32.51
N ARG A 111 9.47 -0.86 32.99
CA ARG A 111 9.18 -1.34 34.35
C ARG A 111 8.93 -2.84 34.35
N SER A 112 9.88 -3.60 34.90
CA SER A 112 9.73 -5.04 35.18
C SER A 112 8.78 -5.33 36.36
N ARG A 113 7.58 -4.74 36.40
CA ARG A 113 6.57 -5.08 37.41
C ARG A 113 5.58 -6.09 36.84
N VAL A 114 5.40 -7.18 37.57
CA VAL A 114 4.37 -8.20 37.27
C VAL A 114 3.02 -7.67 37.76
N GLY A 115 2.05 -7.56 36.85
CA GLY A 115 0.64 -7.25 37.15
C GLY A 115 0.21 -5.82 36.84
N HIS A 116 -0.87 -5.73 36.04
CA HIS A 116 -1.52 -4.57 35.42
C HIS A 116 -0.56 -3.65 34.63
N ASP A 117 -0.79 -3.55 33.32
CA ASP A 117 0.00 -2.79 32.32
C ASP A 117 1.10 -3.59 31.60
N MET A 118 0.85 -4.85 31.23
CA MET A 118 1.73 -5.63 30.34
C MET A 118 1.39 -5.42 28.86
N ILE A 119 2.36 -5.65 27.98
CA ILE A 119 2.20 -5.57 26.52
C ILE A 119 1.80 -6.94 25.99
N PRO A 120 0.62 -7.10 25.35
CA PRO A 120 0.26 -8.35 24.70
C PRO A 120 1.30 -8.81 23.68
N LEU A 121 1.61 -10.11 23.67
CA LEU A 121 2.56 -10.70 22.72
C LEU A 121 2.15 -10.45 21.25
N LEU A 122 0.84 -10.46 20.96
CA LEU A 122 0.30 -10.09 19.64
C LEU A 122 0.73 -8.68 19.23
N ILE A 123 0.58 -7.70 20.14
CA ILE A 123 0.96 -6.30 19.90
C ILE A 123 2.45 -6.20 19.68
N LEU A 124 3.25 -6.88 20.50
CA LEU A 124 4.71 -6.84 20.35
C LEU A 124 5.17 -7.42 19.01
N GLN A 125 4.65 -8.58 18.59
CA GLN A 125 4.94 -9.15 17.27
C GLN A 125 4.46 -8.24 16.13
N ALA A 126 3.32 -7.57 16.29
CA ALA A 126 2.81 -6.60 15.32
C ALA A 126 3.68 -5.33 15.24
N VAL A 127 4.24 -4.86 16.36
CA VAL A 127 5.22 -3.77 16.42
C VAL A 127 6.51 -4.17 15.70
N LEU A 128 7.05 -5.37 15.96
CA LEU A 128 8.23 -5.91 15.27
C LEU A 128 8.00 -5.96 13.75
N PHE A 129 6.83 -6.42 13.33
CA PHE A 129 6.40 -6.42 11.93
C PHE A 129 6.37 -5.01 11.33
N ALA A 130 5.68 -4.08 11.98
CA ALA A 130 5.45 -2.73 11.46
C ALA A 130 6.75 -1.92 11.37
N SER A 131 7.68 -2.11 12.30
CA SER A 131 8.95 -1.38 12.32
C SER A 131 10.09 -2.05 11.56
N SER A 132 9.95 -3.32 11.14
CA SER A 132 10.94 -4.05 10.33
C SER A 132 11.51 -3.27 9.13
N PRO A 133 10.72 -2.48 8.37
CA PRO A 133 11.26 -1.61 7.32
C PRO A 133 12.35 -0.67 7.82
N TYR A 134 12.21 -0.10 9.01
CA TYR A 134 13.02 1.01 9.50
C TYR A 134 14.24 0.57 10.32
N VAL A 135 14.30 -0.70 10.71
CA VAL A 135 15.44 -1.29 11.44
C VAL A 135 16.66 -1.47 10.54
N THR A 136 17.85 -1.33 11.12
CA THR A 136 19.12 -1.49 10.40
C THR A 136 19.30 -2.93 9.91
N LEU A 137 19.94 -3.10 8.73
CA LEU A 137 20.19 -4.43 8.18
C LEU A 137 21.08 -5.28 9.11
N THR A 138 21.96 -4.64 9.88
CA THR A 138 22.80 -5.29 10.90
C THR A 138 21.96 -5.96 11.99
N THR A 139 20.95 -5.27 12.51
CA THR A 139 20.06 -5.81 13.55
C THR A 139 19.13 -6.89 12.99
N ILE A 140 18.65 -6.70 11.75
CA ILE A 140 17.92 -7.75 11.02
C ILE A 140 18.76 -9.04 10.89
N GLN A 141 20.05 -8.91 10.58
CA GLN A 141 20.97 -10.05 10.47
C GLN A 141 21.32 -10.68 11.82
N ALA A 142 21.40 -9.88 12.88
CA ALA A 142 21.58 -10.39 14.24
C ALA A 142 20.39 -11.27 14.67
N CYS A 143 19.17 -10.94 14.23
CA CYS A 143 17.96 -11.75 14.43
C CYS A 143 17.86 -12.96 13.47
N GLY A 144 18.94 -13.31 12.77
CA GLY A 144 18.98 -14.48 11.88
C GLY A 144 18.33 -14.30 10.51
N PHE A 145 17.84 -13.10 10.16
CA PHE A 145 17.22 -12.84 8.86
C PHE A 145 18.22 -12.25 7.85
N ARG A 146 18.06 -12.54 6.56
CA ARG A 146 18.99 -12.05 5.52
C ARG A 146 18.63 -10.67 5.01
N THR A 147 17.34 -10.37 4.93
CA THR A 147 16.81 -9.13 4.40
C THR A 147 15.67 -8.57 5.26
N LYS A 148 15.41 -7.27 5.12
CA LYS A 148 14.26 -6.61 5.77
C LYS A 148 12.93 -7.25 5.39
N THR A 149 12.76 -7.61 4.11
CA THR A 149 11.57 -8.32 3.62
C THR A 149 11.37 -9.67 4.32
N GLU A 150 12.44 -10.44 4.51
CA GLU A 150 12.37 -11.74 5.19
C GLU A 150 11.93 -11.59 6.65
N ALA A 151 12.58 -10.69 7.40
CA ALA A 151 12.21 -10.40 8.78
C ALA A 151 10.76 -9.92 8.90
N ARG A 152 10.39 -8.94 8.06
CA ARG A 152 9.03 -8.40 8.03
C ARG A 152 7.99 -9.49 7.77
N ASN A 153 8.23 -10.37 6.81
CA ASN A 153 7.31 -11.47 6.50
C ASN A 153 7.27 -12.51 7.63
N ALA A 154 8.38 -12.76 8.32
CA ALA A 154 8.41 -13.66 9.47
C ALA A 154 7.60 -13.10 10.64
N PHE A 155 7.82 -11.83 11.03
CA PHE A 155 7.07 -11.19 12.11
C PHE A 155 5.59 -11.01 11.77
N TYR A 156 5.25 -10.69 10.51
CA TYR A 156 3.86 -10.71 10.03
C TYR A 156 3.19 -12.05 10.30
N LYS A 157 3.82 -13.16 9.88
CA LYS A 157 3.28 -14.51 10.06
C LYS A 157 3.12 -14.86 11.55
N ARG A 158 4.08 -14.49 12.39
CA ARG A 158 4.01 -14.72 13.84
C ARG A 158 2.81 -14.01 14.47
N ALA A 159 2.65 -12.73 14.19
CA ALA A 159 1.50 -11.95 14.67
C ALA A 159 0.17 -12.47 14.10
N LYS A 160 0.13 -12.82 12.80
CA LYS A 160 -1.04 -13.45 12.16
C LYS A 160 -1.42 -14.76 12.84
N PHE A 161 -0.47 -15.65 13.10
CA PHE A 161 -0.75 -16.92 13.77
C PHE A 161 -1.28 -16.72 15.19
N LEU A 162 -0.69 -15.80 15.97
CA LEU A 162 -1.21 -15.44 17.29
C LEU A 162 -2.66 -14.93 17.21
N PHE A 163 -2.98 -14.13 16.20
CA PHE A 163 -4.34 -13.64 15.96
C PHE A 163 -5.30 -14.80 15.61
N ASP A 164 -4.91 -15.65 14.65
CA ASP A 164 -5.77 -16.69 14.10
C ASP A 164 -6.06 -17.83 15.10
N VAL A 165 -5.13 -18.16 16.01
CA VAL A 165 -5.37 -19.16 17.08
C VAL A 165 -6.03 -18.55 18.33
N HIS A 166 -6.46 -17.28 18.26
CA HIS A 166 -7.02 -16.55 19.40
C HIS A 166 -6.07 -16.47 20.61
N GLY A 167 -4.76 -16.35 20.35
CA GLY A 167 -3.74 -16.17 21.40
C GLY A 167 -3.83 -14.85 22.15
N GLU A 168 -4.67 -13.92 21.68
CA GLU A 168 -5.11 -12.72 22.41
C GLU A 168 -6.64 -12.65 22.34
N VAL A 169 -7.28 -12.32 23.46
CA VAL A 169 -8.75 -12.29 23.61
C VAL A 169 -9.29 -10.88 23.88
N CYS A 170 -8.44 -9.94 24.27
CA CYS A 170 -8.78 -8.54 24.48
C CYS A 170 -9.12 -7.87 23.14
N PRO A 171 -10.36 -7.38 22.93
CA PRO A 171 -10.75 -6.79 21.65
C PRO A 171 -9.96 -5.54 21.29
N LEU A 172 -9.53 -4.76 22.28
CA LEU A 172 -8.66 -3.59 22.06
C LEU A 172 -7.32 -4.03 21.46
N ALA A 173 -6.65 -5.02 22.05
CA ALA A 173 -5.37 -5.53 21.55
C ALA A 173 -5.52 -6.20 20.18
N GLN A 174 -6.61 -6.93 19.95
CA GLN A 174 -6.94 -7.49 18.63
C GLN A 174 -7.11 -6.39 17.59
N ALA A 175 -7.87 -5.34 17.89
CA ALA A 175 -8.09 -4.22 16.98
C ALA A 175 -6.78 -3.48 16.68
N GLN A 176 -6.00 -3.14 17.70
CA GLN A 176 -4.70 -2.48 17.55
C GLN A 176 -3.73 -3.33 16.71
N GLY A 177 -3.63 -4.63 17.03
CA GLY A 177 -2.81 -5.58 16.27
C GLY A 177 -3.25 -5.68 14.80
N ALA A 178 -4.56 -5.73 14.54
CA ALA A 178 -5.11 -5.77 13.19
C ALA A 178 -4.85 -4.47 12.40
N VAL A 179 -4.93 -3.29 13.03
CA VAL A 179 -4.52 -2.02 12.39
C VAL A 179 -3.05 -2.06 12.01
N LEU A 180 -2.16 -2.55 12.87
CA LEU A 180 -0.75 -2.69 12.54
C LEU A 180 -0.56 -3.68 11.37
N LEU A 181 -1.19 -4.86 11.43
CA LEU A 181 -1.13 -5.88 10.38
C LEU A 181 -1.73 -5.43 9.04
N SER A 182 -2.63 -4.45 9.03
CA SER A 182 -3.15 -3.85 7.79
C SER A 182 -2.06 -3.20 6.93
N HIS A 183 -0.87 -2.95 7.48
CA HIS A 183 0.29 -2.51 6.72
C HIS A 183 0.90 -3.64 5.90
N HIS A 184 0.41 -4.88 5.99
CA HIS A 184 0.90 -5.98 5.15
C HIS A 184 0.50 -5.75 3.68
N ALA A 185 1.47 -5.96 2.80
CA ALA A 185 1.29 -5.84 1.37
C ALA A 185 2.16 -6.90 0.69
N SER A 186 1.50 -7.86 0.05
CA SER A 186 2.12 -8.96 -0.67
C SER A 186 1.48 -9.12 -2.03
N ALA A 187 2.27 -9.57 -3.00
CA ALA A 187 1.73 -9.95 -4.31
C ALA A 187 0.85 -11.20 -4.26
N ALA A 188 1.12 -12.10 -3.31
CA ALA A 188 0.33 -13.32 -3.14
C ALA A 188 -1.02 -13.06 -2.44
N GLU A 189 -1.08 -12.02 -1.61
CA GLU A 189 -2.28 -11.63 -0.88
C GLU A 189 -2.56 -10.11 -1.07
N PRO A 190 -2.95 -9.66 -2.28
CA PRO A 190 -3.12 -8.22 -2.55
C PRO A 190 -4.20 -7.54 -1.72
N GLN A 191 -5.16 -8.30 -1.18
CA GLN A 191 -6.25 -7.80 -0.32
C GLN A 191 -5.91 -7.81 1.18
N ALA A 192 -4.77 -8.37 1.59
CA ALA A 192 -4.46 -8.60 3.01
C ALA A 192 -4.61 -7.34 3.88
N GLY A 193 -4.15 -6.18 3.39
CA GLY A 193 -4.28 -4.92 4.12
C GLY A 193 -5.74 -4.51 4.39
N THR A 194 -6.60 -4.72 3.39
CA THR A 194 -8.05 -4.47 3.47
C THR A 194 -8.74 -5.49 4.39
N ASP A 195 -8.34 -6.76 4.35
CA ASP A 195 -8.91 -7.80 5.21
C ASP A 195 -8.56 -7.56 6.69
N TRP A 196 -7.31 -7.16 6.98
CA TRP A 196 -6.89 -6.81 8.33
C TRP A 196 -7.59 -5.56 8.86
N LEU A 197 -7.84 -4.57 8.00
CA LEU A 197 -8.63 -3.40 8.39
C LEU A 197 -10.07 -3.79 8.77
N ALA A 198 -10.69 -4.71 8.02
CA ALA A 198 -12.04 -5.20 8.36
C ALA A 198 -12.06 -5.91 9.73
N ARG A 199 -11.04 -6.73 10.01
CA ARG A 199 -10.86 -7.37 11.32
C ARG A 199 -10.65 -6.35 12.45
N ALA A 200 -9.93 -5.27 12.18
CA ALA A 200 -9.74 -4.18 13.14
C ALA A 200 -11.06 -3.48 13.47
N ILE A 201 -11.87 -3.16 12.44
CA ILE A 201 -13.19 -2.55 12.60
C ILE A 201 -14.11 -3.47 13.41
N GLN A 202 -14.16 -4.77 13.07
CA GLN A 202 -14.97 -5.75 13.80
C GLN A 202 -14.58 -5.85 15.28
N SER A 203 -13.28 -5.88 15.55
CA SER A 203 -12.75 -5.94 16.94
C SER A 203 -13.06 -4.65 17.71
N ALA A 204 -12.95 -3.49 17.07
CA ALA A 204 -13.31 -2.20 17.65
C ALA A 204 -14.81 -2.09 17.99
N LEU A 205 -15.69 -2.57 17.10
CA LEU A 205 -17.14 -2.60 17.38
C LEU A 205 -17.51 -3.52 18.55
N THR A 206 -16.73 -4.58 18.77
CA THR A 206 -16.94 -5.48 19.91
C THR A 206 -16.59 -4.79 21.24
N LEU A 207 -15.60 -3.90 21.22
CA LEU A 207 -15.15 -3.15 22.41
C LEU A 207 -16.25 -2.21 22.96
N ASP A 208 -17.07 -1.61 22.11
CA ASP A 208 -18.17 -0.72 22.53
C ASP A 208 -19.38 -1.48 23.11
N ASN A 209 -19.49 -2.78 22.83
CA ASN A 209 -20.59 -3.63 23.30
C ASN A 209 -20.28 -4.33 24.63
N LEU A 210 -19.07 -4.17 25.20
CA LEU A 210 -18.67 -4.82 26.44
C LEU A 210 -19.06 -3.99 27.69
N PRO A 211 -19.89 -4.52 28.61
CA PRO A 211 -20.23 -3.83 29.85
C PRO A 211 -19.04 -3.82 30.82
N GLY A 212 -18.64 -2.63 31.31
CA GLY A 212 -17.72 -2.48 32.44
C GLY A 212 -16.28 -2.04 32.14
N VAL A 213 -15.95 -1.64 30.90
CA VAL A 213 -14.61 -1.09 30.60
C VAL A 213 -14.51 0.37 31.11
N SER A 214 -13.55 0.62 31.99
CA SER A 214 -13.38 1.84 32.81
C SER A 214 -13.30 3.15 32.00
N ALA A 215 -14.08 4.15 32.41
CA ALA A 215 -14.47 5.32 31.62
C ALA A 215 -13.44 6.47 31.48
N SER A 216 -12.15 6.31 31.77
CA SER A 216 -11.19 7.43 31.59
C SER A 216 -9.90 7.07 30.85
N ALA A 217 -9.27 5.93 31.12
CA ALA A 217 -8.09 5.46 30.37
C ALA A 217 -8.47 4.69 29.08
N ASP A 218 -9.68 4.12 29.02
CA ASP A 218 -10.17 3.37 27.85
C ASP A 218 -10.64 4.30 26.71
N LEU A 219 -11.20 5.47 27.04
CA LEU A 219 -11.75 6.41 26.04
C LEU A 219 -10.68 6.98 25.10
N LEU A 220 -9.51 7.34 25.64
CA LEU A 220 -8.42 7.89 24.83
C LEU A 220 -7.86 6.82 23.87
N SER A 221 -7.67 5.60 24.35
CA SER A 221 -7.21 4.46 23.53
C SER A 221 -8.22 4.13 22.43
N LYS A 222 -9.52 4.13 22.74
CA LYS A 222 -10.61 4.01 21.77
C LYS A 222 -10.58 5.11 20.71
N LYS A 223 -10.45 6.37 21.14
CA LYS A 223 -10.39 7.53 20.24
C LYS A 223 -9.19 7.43 19.29
N ARG A 224 -8.01 7.07 19.80
CA ARG A 224 -6.80 6.85 19.00
C ARG A 224 -6.91 5.68 18.03
N LEU A 225 -7.47 4.57 18.48
CA LEU A 225 -7.74 3.41 17.64
C LEU A 225 -8.68 3.78 16.49
N TRP A 226 -9.81 4.43 16.79
CA TRP A 226 -10.80 4.85 15.81
C TRP A 226 -10.19 5.74 14.73
N TRP A 227 -9.47 6.79 15.14
CA TRP A 227 -8.83 7.71 14.20
C TRP A 227 -7.70 7.04 13.40
N SER A 228 -6.99 6.07 13.97
CA SER A 228 -6.01 5.25 13.24
C SER A 228 -6.68 4.37 12.18
N ILE A 229 -7.84 3.77 12.48
CA ILE A 229 -8.66 3.01 11.53
C ILE A 229 -9.12 3.92 10.38
N VAL A 230 -9.64 5.11 10.69
CA VAL A 230 -10.10 6.09 9.68
C VAL A 230 -8.96 6.48 8.75
N LEU A 231 -7.80 6.88 9.28
CA LEU A 231 -6.65 7.22 8.45
C LEU A 231 -6.23 6.05 7.57
N ARG A 232 -6.18 4.84 8.14
CA ARG A 232 -5.75 3.66 7.41
C ARG A 232 -6.70 3.31 6.27
N ASP A 233 -8.01 3.38 6.50
CA ASP A 233 -9.05 3.18 5.48
C ASP A 233 -8.90 4.16 4.31
N ARG A 234 -8.70 5.45 4.61
CA ARG A 234 -8.53 6.48 3.58
C ARG A 234 -7.21 6.29 2.82
N CYS A 235 -6.12 5.94 3.52
CA CYS A 235 -4.83 5.65 2.88
C CYS A 235 -4.91 4.45 1.93
N LEU A 236 -5.53 3.34 2.35
CA LEU A 236 -5.71 2.15 1.50
C LEU A 236 -6.56 2.48 0.27
N SER A 237 -7.61 3.27 0.43
CA SER A 237 -8.49 3.67 -0.67
C SER A 237 -7.78 4.57 -1.68
N LEU A 238 -7.05 5.59 -1.20
CA LEU A 238 -6.28 6.49 -2.07
C LEU A 238 -5.13 5.81 -2.81
N ALA A 239 -4.36 4.97 -2.10
CA ALA A 239 -3.14 4.40 -2.65
C ALA A 239 -3.39 3.14 -3.47
N LEU A 240 -4.39 2.34 -3.11
CA LEU A 240 -4.65 1.03 -3.72
C LEU A 240 -6.05 0.94 -4.34
N HIS A 241 -6.75 2.06 -4.53
CA HIS A 241 -8.08 2.13 -5.16
C HIS A 241 -9.12 1.17 -4.54
N ARG A 242 -8.99 0.92 -3.23
CA ARG A 242 -9.86 0.00 -2.48
C ARG A 242 -11.17 0.69 -2.09
N ARG A 243 -12.23 -0.10 -1.94
CA ARG A 243 -13.47 0.37 -1.34
C ARG A 243 -13.23 0.76 0.11
N THR A 244 -13.74 1.92 0.50
CA THR A 244 -13.78 2.30 1.91
C THR A 244 -14.71 1.39 2.70
N GLN A 245 -14.22 0.91 3.83
CA GLN A 245 -14.98 0.08 4.77
C GLN A 245 -15.68 0.94 5.83
N MET A 246 -15.12 2.13 6.10
CA MET A 246 -15.71 3.07 7.05
C MET A 246 -16.74 3.96 6.35
N PRO A 247 -17.94 4.14 6.94
CA PRO A 247 -18.97 5.01 6.37
C PRO A 247 -18.48 6.46 6.23
N ALA A 248 -19.26 7.28 5.51
CA ALA A 248 -19.02 8.70 5.44
C ALA A 248 -19.06 9.27 6.86
N ILE A 249 -17.99 9.97 7.25
CA ILE A 249 -17.92 10.64 8.54
C ILE A 249 -18.55 12.00 8.34
N ASP A 250 -19.76 12.18 8.89
CA ASP A 250 -20.44 13.46 8.82
C ASP A 250 -19.69 14.49 9.66
N GLN A 251 -19.30 15.60 9.03
CA GLN A 251 -18.66 16.73 9.71
C GLN A 251 -19.58 17.39 10.76
N SER A 252 -20.90 17.18 10.65
CA SER A 252 -21.88 17.65 11.62
C SER A 252 -21.86 16.86 12.94
N LEU A 253 -21.30 15.64 12.95
CA LEU A 253 -21.32 14.76 14.11
C LEU A 253 -20.44 15.23 15.28
N GLN A 254 -19.75 16.39 15.19
CA GLN A 254 -18.82 16.88 16.21
C GLN A 254 -17.98 15.76 16.82
N ILE A 255 -17.48 14.84 15.97
CA ILE A 255 -16.59 13.79 16.45
C ILE A 255 -15.38 14.53 16.99
N ASP A 256 -15.16 14.41 18.31
CA ASP A 256 -14.01 15.02 18.97
C ASP A 256 -12.75 14.61 18.20
N THR A 257 -12.19 15.55 17.45
CA THR A 257 -10.90 15.37 16.79
C THR A 257 -9.84 15.17 17.87
N LEU A 258 -8.81 14.39 17.58
CA LEU A 258 -7.69 14.27 18.51
C LEU A 258 -6.97 15.62 18.61
N ASP A 259 -6.78 16.10 19.83
CA ASP A 259 -6.12 17.37 20.10
C ASP A 259 -4.75 17.21 20.78
N GLU A 260 -4.07 18.32 21.09
CA GLU A 260 -2.78 18.23 21.79
C GLU A 260 -2.94 17.68 23.22
N CYS A 261 -4.10 17.91 23.87
CA CYS A 261 -4.38 17.46 25.22
C CYS A 261 -4.41 15.91 25.26
N ASP A 262 -5.00 15.29 24.24
CA ASP A 262 -5.02 13.84 24.04
C ASP A 262 -3.61 13.23 23.98
N PHE A 263 -2.55 14.00 23.69
CA PHE A 263 -1.16 13.53 23.61
C PHE A 263 -0.25 14.08 24.71
N THR A 264 -0.79 14.77 25.73
CA THR A 264 0.01 15.46 26.75
C THR A 264 1.09 14.57 27.38
N ASN A 265 0.72 13.35 27.77
CA ASN A 265 1.66 12.40 28.40
C ASN A 265 2.77 11.96 27.43
N GLU A 266 2.43 11.72 26.16
CA GLU A 266 3.42 11.33 25.14
C GLU A 266 4.36 12.49 24.77
N ILE A 267 3.83 13.71 24.71
CA ILE A 267 4.62 14.92 24.43
C ILE A 267 5.73 15.09 25.47
N MET A 268 5.45 14.81 26.73
CA MET A 268 6.42 14.98 27.82
C MET A 268 7.30 13.76 28.05
N SER A 269 6.86 12.56 27.65
CA SER A 269 7.49 11.28 28.03
C SER A 269 7.95 10.44 26.83
N SER A 270 8.05 11.01 25.64
CA SER A 270 8.59 10.29 24.47
C SER A 270 10.07 9.98 24.67
N TYR A 271 10.47 8.75 24.35
CA TYR A 271 11.87 8.31 24.37
C TYR A 271 12.57 8.58 23.03
N VAL A 272 11.82 9.00 22.00
CA VAL A 272 12.34 9.09 20.63
C VAL A 272 12.28 10.50 20.04
N TYR A 273 11.47 11.38 20.63
CA TYR A 273 11.36 12.78 20.24
C TYR A 273 11.49 13.69 21.46
N ASP A 274 12.11 14.85 21.28
CA ASP A 274 11.99 15.92 22.25
C ASP A 274 10.56 16.50 22.26
N PRO A 275 10.13 17.14 23.37
CA PRO A 275 8.77 17.66 23.49
C PRO A 275 8.37 18.71 22.44
N ALA A 276 9.32 19.45 21.86
CA ALA A 276 8.99 20.45 20.83
C ALA A 276 8.68 19.74 19.51
N THR A 277 9.54 18.81 19.09
CA THR A 277 9.30 17.98 17.90
C THR A 277 8.00 17.19 18.01
N LYS A 278 7.74 16.56 19.15
CA LYS A 278 6.54 15.75 19.37
C LYS A 278 5.25 16.58 19.26
N ARG A 279 5.23 17.82 19.76
CA ARG A 279 4.09 18.76 19.57
C ARG A 279 3.87 19.08 18.10
N VAL A 280 4.93 19.32 17.33
CA VAL A 280 4.81 19.58 15.89
C VAL A 280 4.25 18.35 15.16
N LEU A 281 4.71 17.15 15.50
CA LEU A 281 4.17 15.91 14.91
C LEU A 281 2.69 15.69 15.23
N VAL A 282 2.23 16.03 16.44
CA VAL A 282 0.80 15.97 16.79
C VAL A 282 -0.02 16.98 15.96
N LYS A 283 0.52 18.18 15.70
CA LYS A 283 -0.12 19.16 14.80
C LYS A 283 -0.21 18.62 13.37
N VAL A 284 0.87 18.02 12.85
CA VAL A 284 0.88 17.39 11.53
C VAL A 284 -0.12 16.24 11.45
N LEU A 285 -0.22 15.42 12.50
CA LEU A 285 -1.20 14.34 12.58
C LEU A 285 -2.65 14.87 12.57
N ARG A 286 -2.92 15.97 13.27
CA ARG A 286 -4.24 16.63 13.21
C ARG A 286 -4.59 17.02 11.77
N GLU A 287 -3.67 17.60 11.03
CA GLU A 287 -3.88 17.96 9.62
C GLU A 287 -4.17 16.74 8.74
N HIS A 288 -3.61 15.56 9.07
CA HIS A 288 -3.98 14.30 8.39
C HIS A 288 -5.43 13.90 8.69
N TYR A 289 -5.90 14.08 9.93
CA TYR A 289 -7.30 13.83 10.29
C TYR A 289 -8.26 14.79 9.56
N GLU A 290 -7.91 16.08 9.52
CA GLU A 290 -8.69 17.07 8.76
C GLU A 290 -8.74 16.74 7.26
N LEU A 291 -7.63 16.29 6.68
CA LEU A 291 -7.62 15.81 5.30
C LEU A 291 -8.50 14.57 5.13
N ALA A 292 -8.43 13.61 6.04
CA ALA A 292 -9.26 12.41 5.99
C ALA A 292 -10.76 12.71 6.09
N LEU A 293 -11.15 13.73 6.87
CA LEU A 293 -12.51 14.26 6.93
C LEU A 293 -12.91 14.97 5.64
N ALA A 294 -12.03 15.79 5.06
CA ALA A 294 -12.26 16.46 3.79
C ALA A 294 -12.49 15.46 2.64
N LEU A 295 -11.93 14.26 2.76
CA LEU A 295 -12.07 13.18 1.81
C LEU A 295 -13.33 12.32 1.99
N SER A 296 -14.08 12.45 3.09
CA SER A 296 -15.22 11.57 3.41
C SER A 296 -16.24 11.45 2.28
N ASP A 297 -16.58 12.56 1.62
CA ASP A 297 -17.56 12.58 0.51
C ASP A 297 -16.99 12.00 -0.80
N MET A 298 -15.68 12.15 -1.00
CA MET A 298 -14.97 11.62 -2.16
C MET A 298 -14.95 10.09 -2.16
N MET A 299 -14.76 9.51 -0.99
CA MET A 299 -14.51 8.08 -0.82
C MET A 299 -15.58 7.18 -1.47
N PRO A 300 -16.87 7.28 -1.08
CA PRO A 300 -17.93 6.48 -1.71
C PRO A 300 -18.22 6.94 -3.15
N LEU A 301 -17.89 8.18 -3.51
CA LEU A 301 -18.08 8.70 -4.87
C LEU A 301 -17.13 8.01 -5.85
N VAL A 302 -15.83 7.98 -5.55
CA VAL A 302 -14.79 7.46 -6.45
C VAL A 302 -14.62 5.94 -6.31
N TYR A 303 -14.69 5.40 -5.08
CA TYR A 303 -14.28 4.02 -4.82
C TYR A 303 -15.44 3.02 -4.66
N SER A 304 -16.72 3.44 -4.72
CA SER A 304 -17.88 2.51 -4.64
C SER A 304 -17.85 1.40 -5.68
N SER A 305 -17.38 1.70 -6.89
CA SER A 305 -17.15 0.72 -7.96
C SER A 305 -15.67 0.40 -8.18
N HIS A 306 -14.84 0.59 -7.15
CA HIS A 306 -13.37 0.49 -7.23
C HIS A 306 -12.76 1.49 -8.24
N GLY A 307 -13.49 2.54 -8.62
CA GLY A 307 -13.09 3.44 -9.72
C GLY A 307 -13.14 2.83 -11.13
N ILE A 308 -13.50 1.54 -11.26
CA ILE A 308 -13.41 0.79 -12.53
C ILE A 308 -14.72 0.84 -13.33
N ARG A 309 -15.88 0.89 -12.66
CA ARG A 309 -17.20 0.87 -13.33
C ARG A 309 -17.98 2.16 -13.09
N VAL A 310 -18.19 2.93 -14.14
CA VAL A 310 -19.15 4.05 -14.14
C VAL A 310 -20.50 3.50 -14.61
N PRO A 311 -21.55 3.49 -13.76
CA PRO A 311 -22.88 3.08 -14.19
C PRO A 311 -23.43 4.04 -15.26
N SER A 312 -24.31 3.54 -16.13
CA SER A 312 -25.12 4.42 -16.99
C SER A 312 -26.04 5.25 -16.11
N LEU A 313 -25.83 6.56 -16.08
CA LEU A 313 -26.57 7.50 -15.26
C LEU A 313 -27.70 8.14 -16.08
N SER A 314 -28.82 8.47 -15.43
CA SER A 314 -29.78 9.42 -15.99
C SER A 314 -29.18 10.83 -15.98
N LYS A 315 -29.70 11.74 -16.81
CA LYS A 315 -29.21 13.13 -16.86
C LYS A 315 -29.23 13.82 -15.49
N THR A 316 -30.28 13.61 -14.69
CA THR A 316 -30.39 14.18 -13.33
C THR A 316 -29.37 13.59 -12.36
N ALA A 317 -29.14 12.27 -12.42
CA ALA A 317 -28.11 11.61 -11.61
C ALA A 317 -26.69 12.03 -12.03
N PHE A 318 -26.47 12.24 -13.31
CA PHE A 318 -25.22 12.78 -13.86
C PHE A 318 -24.94 14.19 -13.34
N ASP A 319 -25.90 15.11 -13.43
CA ASP A 319 -25.73 16.49 -12.96
C ASP A 319 -25.50 16.54 -11.43
N SER A 320 -26.20 15.68 -10.68
CA SER A 320 -25.98 15.51 -9.23
C SER A 320 -24.58 14.99 -8.91
N THR A 321 -24.05 14.06 -9.71
CA THR A 321 -22.71 13.49 -9.57
C THR A 321 -21.64 14.55 -9.81
N LEU A 322 -21.74 15.34 -10.90
CA LEU A 322 -20.80 16.43 -11.16
C LEU A 322 -20.88 17.53 -10.08
N ALA A 323 -22.08 17.85 -9.59
CA ALA A 323 -22.23 18.78 -8.48
C ALA A 323 -21.55 18.27 -7.20
N ARG A 324 -21.56 16.95 -6.95
CA ARG A 324 -20.80 16.32 -5.84
C ARG A 324 -19.30 16.42 -6.06
N VAL A 325 -18.81 16.12 -7.27
CA VAL A 325 -17.38 16.28 -7.62
C VAL A 325 -16.91 17.70 -7.31
N HIS A 326 -17.63 18.72 -7.80
CA HIS A 326 -17.29 20.12 -7.54
C HIS A 326 -17.29 20.48 -6.04
N ARG A 327 -18.25 19.95 -5.26
CA ARG A 327 -18.26 20.14 -3.80
C ARG A 327 -17.03 19.55 -3.13
N VAL A 328 -16.62 18.34 -3.55
CA VAL A 328 -15.40 17.70 -3.04
C VAL A 328 -14.16 18.53 -3.41
N GLU A 329 -14.06 19.01 -4.66
CA GLU A 329 -12.96 19.90 -5.08
C GLU A 329 -12.86 21.13 -4.19
N CYS A 330 -13.97 21.82 -3.95
CA CYS A 330 -14.03 22.99 -3.05
C CYS A 330 -13.60 22.65 -1.61
N THR A 331 -13.97 21.48 -1.10
CA THR A 331 -13.58 21.03 0.25
C THR A 331 -12.09 20.74 0.33
N LEU A 332 -11.50 20.10 -0.69
CA LEU A 332 -10.06 19.88 -0.78
C LEU A 332 -9.29 21.20 -0.90
N ASP A 333 -9.76 22.14 -1.72
CA ASP A 333 -9.11 23.44 -1.90
C ASP A 333 -9.20 24.30 -0.63
N ARG A 334 -10.32 24.19 0.11
CA ARG A 334 -10.45 24.79 1.44
C ARG A 334 -9.40 24.23 2.40
N TRP A 335 -9.23 22.91 2.45
CA TRP A 335 -8.21 22.28 3.30
C TRP A 335 -6.79 22.78 2.92
N LEU A 336 -6.45 22.80 1.63
CA LEU A 336 -5.15 23.27 1.17
C LEU A 336 -4.89 24.74 1.53
N SER A 337 -5.91 25.60 1.49
CA SER A 337 -5.79 27.01 1.85
C SER A 337 -5.69 27.25 3.36
N ALA A 338 -6.28 26.36 4.18
CA ALA A 338 -6.36 26.52 5.63
C ALA A 338 -5.19 25.85 6.36
N THR A 339 -4.60 24.82 5.77
CA THR A 339 -3.56 24.01 6.42
C THR A 339 -2.30 24.82 6.71
N LYS A 340 -1.70 24.58 7.88
CA LYS A 340 -0.46 25.24 8.33
C LYS A 340 0.79 24.38 8.13
N LEU A 341 0.67 23.24 7.45
CA LEU A 341 1.75 22.26 7.29
C LEU A 341 3.07 22.87 6.76
N ALA A 342 3.01 23.75 5.77
CA ALA A 342 4.20 24.41 5.23
C ALA A 342 4.94 25.26 6.28
N ALA A 343 4.21 25.92 7.18
CA ALA A 343 4.80 26.73 8.25
C ALA A 343 5.44 25.87 9.36
N LEU A 344 5.09 24.59 9.45
CA LEU A 344 5.70 23.65 10.40
C LEU A 344 7.05 23.08 9.92
N MET A 345 7.42 23.30 8.65
CA MET A 345 8.70 22.88 8.09
C MET A 345 9.74 24.00 8.16
N ASP A 346 10.14 24.38 9.37
CA ASP A 346 11.26 25.32 9.54
C ASP A 346 12.63 24.64 9.28
N SER A 347 13.71 25.42 9.24
CA SER A 347 15.07 24.91 8.99
C SER A 347 15.63 24.05 10.13
N HIS A 348 15.02 24.07 11.31
CA HIS A 348 15.42 23.32 12.50
C HIS A 348 14.51 22.12 12.76
N ALA A 349 13.48 21.93 11.94
CA ALA A 349 12.49 20.89 12.10
C ALA A 349 13.14 19.51 11.99
N HIS A 350 12.78 18.64 12.92
CA HIS A 350 13.23 17.26 12.90
C HIS A 350 12.83 16.59 11.58
N GLU A 351 13.68 15.72 11.04
CA GLU A 351 13.49 15.11 9.71
C GLU A 351 12.15 14.38 9.56
N SER A 352 11.65 13.76 10.62
CA SER A 352 10.34 13.09 10.63
C SER A 352 9.19 14.05 10.32
N VAL A 353 9.25 15.31 10.77
CA VAL A 353 8.24 16.33 10.48
C VAL A 353 8.11 16.53 8.98
N ALA A 354 9.24 16.68 8.29
CA ALA A 354 9.25 16.85 6.83
C ALA A 354 8.67 15.62 6.10
N VAL A 355 8.94 14.41 6.60
CA VAL A 355 8.37 13.17 6.04
C VAL A 355 6.85 13.15 6.19
N PHE A 356 6.31 13.37 7.40
CA PHE A 356 4.86 13.32 7.62
C PHE A 356 4.13 14.47 6.94
N VAL A 357 4.69 15.69 6.89
CA VAL A 357 4.14 16.79 6.08
C VAL A 357 4.08 16.41 4.60
N SER A 358 5.14 15.81 4.07
CA SER A 358 5.19 15.34 2.69
C SER A 358 4.14 14.27 2.40
N LEU A 359 3.88 13.36 3.36
CA LEU A 359 2.85 12.34 3.23
C LEU A 359 1.43 12.96 3.17
N ALA A 360 1.13 13.98 3.98
CA ALA A 360 -0.15 14.69 3.90
C ALA A 360 -0.38 15.30 2.51
N TYR A 361 0.61 16.04 1.98
CA TYR A 361 0.52 16.60 0.64
C TYR A 361 0.46 15.52 -0.45
N MET A 362 1.18 14.41 -0.28
CA MET A 362 1.10 13.26 -1.20
C MET A 362 -0.32 12.72 -1.29
N TYR A 363 -0.99 12.51 -0.16
CA TYR A 363 -2.39 12.04 -0.12
C TYR A 363 -3.35 13.08 -0.73
N TYR A 364 -3.14 14.37 -0.48
CA TYR A 364 -3.92 15.44 -1.10
C TYR A 364 -3.82 15.42 -2.63
N TYR A 365 -2.60 15.37 -3.19
CA TYR A 365 -2.43 15.36 -4.65
C TYR A 365 -2.89 14.05 -5.28
N ALA A 366 -2.72 12.91 -4.61
CA ALA A 366 -3.31 11.64 -5.05
C ALA A 366 -4.85 11.73 -5.09
N ALA A 367 -5.47 12.35 -4.09
CA ALA A 367 -6.92 12.56 -4.08
C ALA A 367 -7.39 13.47 -5.22
N ARG A 368 -6.69 14.59 -5.49
CA ARG A 368 -6.97 15.47 -6.63
C ARG A 368 -6.89 14.72 -7.96
N ILE A 369 -5.85 13.91 -8.15
CA ILE A 369 -5.68 13.09 -9.36
C ILE A 369 -6.84 12.11 -9.53
N ASN A 370 -7.14 11.31 -8.50
CA ASN A 370 -8.18 10.28 -8.56
C ASN A 370 -9.58 10.89 -8.75
N LEU A 371 -9.86 12.05 -8.15
CA LEU A 371 -11.13 12.76 -8.34
C LEU A 371 -11.28 13.30 -9.76
N THR A 372 -10.22 13.88 -10.33
CA THR A 372 -10.25 14.39 -11.71
C THR A 372 -10.32 13.26 -12.74
N HIS A 373 -9.66 12.12 -12.50
CA HIS A 373 -9.85 10.93 -13.33
C HIS A 373 -11.30 10.43 -13.30
N PHE A 374 -11.90 10.36 -12.11
CA PHE A 374 -13.31 9.99 -11.97
C PHE A 374 -14.26 10.96 -12.69
N GLU A 375 -14.00 12.27 -12.59
CA GLU A 375 -14.76 13.29 -13.32
C GLU A 375 -14.70 13.05 -14.84
N LEU A 376 -13.48 12.89 -15.37
CA LEU A 376 -13.27 12.60 -16.79
C LEU A 376 -13.96 11.32 -17.24
N LEU A 377 -13.84 10.23 -16.47
CA LEU A 377 -14.55 8.98 -16.76
C LEU A 377 -16.07 9.16 -16.80
N THR A 378 -16.62 9.97 -15.89
CA THR A 378 -18.06 10.25 -15.82
C THR A 378 -18.54 11.03 -17.05
N ILE A 379 -17.77 12.03 -17.47
CA ILE A 379 -18.04 12.86 -18.65
C ILE A 379 -17.94 12.03 -19.93
N GLU A 380 -16.86 11.26 -20.09
CA GLU A 380 -16.61 10.43 -21.28
C GLU A 380 -17.64 9.33 -21.48
N ASN A 381 -18.24 8.85 -20.39
CA ASN A 381 -19.31 7.85 -20.43
C ASN A 381 -20.66 8.44 -20.85
N HIS A 382 -20.84 9.78 -20.79
CA HIS A 382 -22.10 10.46 -21.08
C HIS A 382 -21.91 11.72 -21.94
N PRO A 383 -21.28 11.61 -23.14
CA PRO A 383 -20.96 12.79 -23.96
C PRO A 383 -22.21 13.56 -24.37
N SER A 384 -23.33 12.86 -24.67
CA SER A 384 -24.60 13.48 -25.09
C SER A 384 -25.24 14.41 -24.06
N TYR A 385 -24.79 14.38 -22.80
CA TYR A 385 -25.34 15.21 -21.73
C TYR A 385 -24.68 16.58 -21.62
N ILE A 386 -23.58 16.84 -22.33
CA ILE A 386 -22.82 18.08 -22.24
C ILE A 386 -22.66 18.71 -23.63
N PRO A 387 -22.98 20.01 -23.81
CA PRO A 387 -22.68 20.71 -25.06
C PRO A 387 -21.16 20.79 -25.34
N THR A 388 -20.78 20.71 -26.61
CA THR A 388 -19.37 20.79 -27.07
C THR A 388 -18.51 21.89 -26.43
N PRO A 389 -18.93 23.17 -26.34
CA PRO A 389 -18.09 24.21 -25.72
C PRO A 389 -17.87 24.00 -24.22
N THR A 390 -18.85 23.42 -23.53
CA THR A 390 -18.75 23.10 -22.10
C THR A 390 -17.85 21.90 -21.88
N TYR A 391 -17.95 20.89 -22.75
CA TYR A 391 -17.09 19.70 -22.73
C TYR A 391 -15.60 20.07 -22.89
N THR A 392 -15.25 20.91 -23.86
CA THR A 392 -13.85 21.32 -24.08
C THR A 392 -13.29 22.13 -22.90
N ALA A 393 -14.12 22.95 -22.25
CA ALA A 393 -13.75 23.67 -21.03
C ALA A 393 -13.48 22.71 -19.86
N HIS A 394 -14.35 21.72 -19.64
CA HIS A 394 -14.14 20.69 -18.61
C HIS A 394 -12.86 19.89 -18.86
N LEU A 395 -12.65 19.42 -20.09
CA LEU A 395 -11.46 18.66 -20.47
C LEU A 395 -10.18 19.47 -20.25
N THR A 396 -10.17 20.75 -20.62
CA THR A 396 -9.03 21.64 -20.42
C THR A 396 -8.73 21.86 -18.93
N ARG A 397 -9.77 22.08 -18.10
CA ARG A 397 -9.64 22.25 -16.65
C ARG A 397 -9.14 20.97 -15.97
N ALA A 398 -9.64 19.82 -16.38
CA ALA A 398 -9.19 18.53 -15.87
C ALA A 398 -7.72 18.27 -16.24
N ALA A 399 -7.34 18.53 -17.49
CA ALA A 399 -5.95 18.37 -17.94
C ALA A 399 -4.98 19.28 -17.19
N THR A 400 -5.33 20.55 -16.93
CA THR A 400 -4.49 21.45 -16.13
C THR A 400 -4.36 20.98 -14.68
N THR A 401 -5.47 20.57 -14.07
CA THR A 401 -5.50 20.05 -12.68
C THR A 401 -4.65 18.79 -12.53
N LEU A 402 -4.78 17.83 -13.46
CA LEU A 402 -3.96 16.61 -13.47
C LEU A 402 -2.49 16.94 -13.66
N THR A 403 -2.15 17.85 -14.58
CA THR A 403 -0.76 18.22 -14.83
C THR A 403 -0.10 18.80 -13.59
N GLU A 404 -0.77 19.73 -12.93
CA GLU A 404 -0.24 20.38 -11.74
C GLU A 404 -0.13 19.43 -10.55
N SER A 405 -1.18 18.63 -10.32
CA SER A 405 -1.19 17.64 -9.23
C SER A 405 -0.13 16.56 -9.43
N MET A 406 0.05 16.06 -10.66
CA MET A 406 1.08 15.07 -11.00
C MET A 406 2.49 15.63 -10.81
N ARG A 407 2.71 16.91 -11.18
CA ARG A 407 3.99 17.60 -10.98
C ARG A 407 4.33 17.69 -9.50
N HIS A 408 3.39 18.13 -8.65
CA HIS A 408 3.59 18.21 -7.21
C HIS A 408 3.82 16.84 -6.58
N LEU A 409 3.00 15.84 -6.94
CA LEU A 409 3.16 14.47 -6.47
C LEU A 409 4.55 13.92 -6.83
N THR A 410 5.00 14.14 -8.07
CA THR A 410 6.33 13.72 -8.53
C THR A 410 7.44 14.38 -7.70
N SER A 411 7.37 15.69 -7.46
CA SER A 411 8.36 16.39 -6.65
C SER A 411 8.41 15.88 -5.19
N ILE A 412 7.26 15.54 -4.62
CA ILE A 412 7.19 14.94 -3.28
C ILE A 412 7.85 13.56 -3.27
N LEU A 413 7.56 12.72 -4.26
CA LEU A 413 8.16 11.39 -4.39
C LEU A 413 9.68 11.47 -4.61
N GLU A 414 10.14 12.43 -5.41
CA GLU A 414 11.57 12.70 -5.57
C GLU A 414 12.19 13.13 -4.24
N PHE A 415 11.58 14.09 -3.51
CA PHE A 415 12.06 14.54 -2.20
C PHE A 415 12.17 13.40 -1.19
N LEU A 416 11.10 12.61 -1.03
CA LEU A 416 11.08 11.45 -0.16
C LEU A 416 12.07 10.38 -0.63
N GLY A 417 12.24 10.20 -1.94
CA GLY A 417 13.23 9.29 -2.53
C GLY A 417 14.68 9.65 -2.19
N HIS A 418 15.02 10.94 -2.19
CA HIS A 418 16.36 11.40 -1.79
C HIS A 418 16.60 11.18 -0.30
N ARG A 419 15.58 11.42 0.54
CA ARG A 419 15.58 11.09 1.99
C ARG A 419 15.57 9.57 2.23
N GLY A 420 15.02 8.79 1.31
CA GLY A 420 14.99 7.34 1.32
C GLY A 420 16.36 6.66 1.27
N LYS A 421 17.43 7.42 1.00
CA LYS A 421 18.82 6.95 1.06
C LYS A 421 19.36 6.89 2.50
N THR A 422 18.77 7.67 3.41
CA THR A 422 19.13 7.68 4.84
C THR A 422 18.13 6.89 5.68
N HIS A 423 16.84 6.90 5.32
CA HIS A 423 15.77 6.19 6.02
C HIS A 423 14.98 5.29 5.08
N THR A 424 14.30 4.27 5.60
CA THR A 424 13.46 3.42 4.75
C THR A 424 12.16 4.12 4.39
N LEU A 425 11.77 4.03 3.12
CA LEU A 425 10.59 4.69 2.57
C LEU A 425 9.29 4.06 3.10
N PRO A 426 8.24 4.85 3.40
CA PRO A 426 6.93 4.33 3.80
C PRO A 426 6.23 3.51 2.70
N LEU A 427 5.42 2.53 3.11
CA LEU A 427 4.65 1.69 2.19
C LEU A 427 3.67 2.48 1.30
N SER A 428 3.11 3.59 1.79
CA SER A 428 2.09 4.37 1.07
C SER A 428 2.58 4.95 -0.24
N LEU A 429 3.89 5.20 -0.40
CA LEU A 429 4.48 5.66 -1.65
C LEU A 429 4.25 4.66 -2.78
N LEU A 430 4.12 3.37 -2.45
CA LEU A 430 3.97 2.33 -3.43
C LEU A 430 2.74 2.53 -4.31
N GLY A 431 1.61 2.92 -3.72
CA GLY A 431 0.38 3.18 -4.46
C GLY A 431 0.36 4.51 -5.23
N CYS A 432 1.16 5.48 -4.80
CA CYS A 432 1.21 6.81 -5.43
C CYS A 432 2.27 6.94 -6.53
N LEU A 433 3.14 5.94 -6.72
CA LEU A 433 4.23 5.94 -7.70
C LEU A 433 3.81 5.65 -9.17
N PRO A 434 2.87 4.73 -9.46
CA PRO A 434 2.61 4.28 -10.83
C PRO A 434 2.20 5.39 -11.79
N MET A 435 1.32 6.30 -11.36
CA MET A 435 0.84 7.39 -12.21
C MET A 435 1.96 8.39 -12.60
N PRO A 436 2.80 8.89 -11.66
CA PRO A 436 3.99 9.67 -12.00
C PRO A 436 4.99 8.95 -12.92
N LEU A 437 5.20 7.64 -12.73
CA LEU A 437 6.05 6.84 -13.60
C LEU A 437 5.47 6.79 -15.02
N LEU A 438 4.17 6.53 -15.15
CA LEU A 438 3.47 6.47 -16.43
C LEU A 438 3.52 7.81 -17.17
N THR A 439 3.14 8.92 -16.53
CA THR A 439 3.12 10.23 -17.21
C THR A 439 4.52 10.67 -17.61
N THR A 440 5.54 10.38 -16.80
CA THR A 440 6.93 10.69 -17.15
C THR A 440 7.40 9.85 -18.35
N ALA A 441 7.00 8.59 -18.44
CA ALA A 441 7.35 7.75 -19.58
C ALA A 441 6.59 8.13 -20.85
N LEU A 442 5.32 8.53 -20.74
CA LEU A 442 4.58 9.14 -21.86
C LEU A 442 5.29 10.39 -22.39
N ASP A 443 5.77 11.28 -21.50
CA ASP A 443 6.56 12.44 -21.91
C ASP A 443 7.87 12.06 -22.63
N ILE A 444 8.50 10.93 -22.26
CA ILE A 444 9.68 10.41 -23.00
C ILE A 444 9.24 10.04 -24.42
N SER A 445 8.19 9.25 -24.58
CA SER A 445 7.72 8.80 -25.90
C SER A 445 7.25 9.95 -26.80
N LEU A 446 6.73 11.03 -26.21
CA LEU A 446 6.20 12.21 -26.91
C LEU A 446 7.23 13.35 -27.06
N ALA A 447 8.43 13.22 -26.49
CA ALA A 447 9.40 14.31 -26.45
C ALA A 447 9.90 14.69 -27.86
N SER A 448 9.65 15.95 -28.24
CA SER A 448 10.08 16.51 -29.53
C SER A 448 11.57 16.89 -29.61
N SER A 449 12.27 16.97 -28.47
CA SER A 449 13.67 17.39 -28.39
C SER A 449 14.53 16.48 -27.51
N SER A 450 15.81 16.33 -27.88
CA SER A 450 16.78 15.51 -27.13
C SER A 450 16.99 16.00 -25.68
N SER A 451 16.91 17.32 -25.45
CA SER A 451 17.04 17.91 -24.10
C SER A 451 15.84 17.60 -23.20
N GLN A 452 14.61 17.69 -23.71
CA GLN A 452 13.40 17.28 -22.97
C GLN A 452 13.43 15.78 -22.66
N MET A 453 13.74 14.97 -23.67
CA MET A 453 13.91 13.52 -23.53
C MET A 453 14.91 13.17 -22.42
N ALA A 454 16.06 13.85 -22.36
CA ALA A 454 17.07 13.64 -21.31
C ALA A 454 16.55 14.02 -19.90
N LEU A 455 15.79 15.11 -19.78
CA LEU A 455 15.17 15.52 -18.52
C LEU A 455 14.16 14.49 -18.01
N HIS A 456 13.25 14.04 -18.87
CA HIS A 456 12.24 13.04 -18.50
C HIS A 456 12.88 11.69 -18.17
N LYS A 457 13.93 11.27 -18.89
CA LYS A 457 14.73 10.08 -18.55
C LYS A 457 15.38 10.19 -17.17
N ARG A 458 15.92 11.36 -16.80
CA ARG A 458 16.49 11.58 -15.46
C ARG A 458 15.43 11.45 -14.37
N ARG A 459 14.26 12.05 -14.57
CA ARG A 459 13.12 11.95 -13.65
C ARG A 459 12.63 10.51 -13.50
N LEU A 460 12.44 9.80 -14.61
CA LEU A 460 12.07 8.38 -14.61
C LEU A 460 13.11 7.53 -13.87
N HIS A 461 14.40 7.83 -14.04
CA HIS A 461 15.46 7.17 -13.30
C HIS A 461 15.35 7.40 -11.79
N THR A 462 15.09 8.64 -11.35
CA THR A 462 14.88 8.97 -9.93
C THR A 462 13.69 8.20 -9.35
N LEU A 463 12.53 8.24 -10.02
CA LEU A 463 11.34 7.49 -9.58
C LEU A 463 11.59 5.97 -9.58
N GLY A 464 12.31 5.45 -10.56
CA GLY A 464 12.75 4.07 -10.60
C GLY A 464 13.70 3.69 -9.46
N GLN A 465 14.54 4.61 -8.96
CA GLN A 465 15.32 4.39 -7.73
C GLN A 465 14.42 4.25 -6.52
N VAL A 466 13.38 5.08 -6.40
CA VAL A 466 12.38 4.99 -5.31
C VAL A 466 11.70 3.63 -5.31
N LEU A 467 11.23 3.17 -6.47
CA LEU A 467 10.61 1.85 -6.61
C LEU A 467 11.58 0.73 -6.19
N ARG A 468 12.83 0.77 -6.64
CA ARG A 468 13.85 -0.22 -6.25
C ARG A 468 14.12 -0.24 -4.74
N SER A 469 14.12 0.93 -4.09
CA SER A 469 14.29 1.01 -2.64
C SER A 469 13.08 0.39 -1.91
N LEU A 470 11.86 0.60 -2.40
CA LEU A 470 10.65 -0.04 -1.86
C LEU A 470 10.68 -1.56 -2.06
N GLU A 471 11.14 -2.06 -3.21
CA GLU A 471 11.27 -3.50 -3.50
C GLU A 471 12.23 -4.25 -2.58
N GLN A 472 13.21 -3.57 -1.98
CA GLN A 472 14.12 -4.18 -1.00
C GLN A 472 13.43 -4.51 0.33
N VAL A 473 12.20 -4.03 0.53
CA VAL A 473 11.49 -4.09 1.80
C VAL A 473 10.09 -4.68 1.64
N TYR A 474 9.32 -4.23 0.64
CA TYR A 474 7.92 -4.58 0.43
C TYR A 474 7.75 -5.53 -0.76
N GLU A 475 7.19 -6.71 -0.51
CA GLU A 475 6.97 -7.75 -1.54
C GLU A 475 5.98 -7.29 -2.62
N ALA A 476 4.96 -6.51 -2.24
CA ALA A 476 3.99 -5.93 -3.16
C ALA A 476 4.62 -5.01 -4.22
N ALA A 477 5.82 -4.46 -3.99
CA ALA A 477 6.46 -3.58 -4.97
C ALA A 477 6.83 -4.29 -6.27
N ALA A 478 7.00 -5.61 -6.22
CA ALA A 478 7.20 -6.42 -7.41
C ALA A 478 5.99 -6.35 -8.37
N MET A 479 4.75 -6.25 -7.85
CA MET A 479 3.55 -6.12 -8.68
C MET A 479 3.58 -4.86 -9.54
N ILE A 480 3.99 -3.73 -8.96
CA ILE A 480 4.11 -2.47 -9.70
C ILE A 480 5.25 -2.55 -10.69
N SER A 481 6.41 -3.13 -10.31
CA SER A 481 7.52 -3.29 -11.25
C SER A 481 7.15 -4.10 -12.49
N ALA A 482 6.40 -5.21 -12.32
CA ALA A 482 5.95 -6.06 -13.41
C ALA A 482 4.83 -5.39 -14.22
N GLY A 483 3.88 -4.75 -13.54
CA GLY A 483 2.80 -4.00 -14.18
C GLY A 483 3.30 -2.83 -15.02
N MET A 484 4.36 -2.14 -14.58
CA MET A 484 4.88 -0.96 -15.30
C MET A 484 5.28 -1.28 -16.74
N SER A 485 5.97 -2.39 -17.02
CA SER A 485 6.33 -2.75 -18.40
C SER A 485 5.09 -2.91 -19.29
N HIS A 486 4.04 -3.52 -18.76
CA HIS A 486 2.76 -3.68 -19.44
C HIS A 486 2.04 -2.35 -19.65
N PHE A 487 2.01 -1.47 -18.64
CA PHE A 487 1.40 -0.14 -18.75
C PHE A 487 2.11 0.71 -19.79
N LEU A 488 3.44 0.63 -19.88
CA LEU A 488 4.23 1.36 -20.87
C LEU A 488 4.02 0.82 -22.29
N HIS A 489 3.92 -0.51 -22.45
CA HIS A 489 3.60 -1.10 -23.74
C HIS A 489 2.20 -0.65 -24.21
N LEU A 490 1.19 -0.73 -23.33
CA LEU A 490 -0.16 -0.23 -23.65
C LEU A 490 -0.11 1.26 -24.03
N ALA A 491 0.59 2.07 -23.24
CA ALA A 491 0.77 3.49 -23.53
C ALA A 491 1.37 3.74 -24.92
N TYR A 492 2.45 3.03 -25.27
CA TYR A 492 3.07 3.12 -26.58
C TYR A 492 2.12 2.73 -27.72
N MET A 493 1.41 1.60 -27.59
CA MET A 493 0.42 1.17 -28.58
C MET A 493 -0.69 2.22 -28.78
N THR A 494 -1.19 2.80 -27.69
CA THR A 494 -2.27 3.80 -27.76
C THR A 494 -1.84 5.13 -28.36
N VAL A 495 -0.57 5.53 -28.16
CA VAL A 495 0.00 6.74 -28.76
C VAL A 495 0.19 6.59 -30.28
N GLN A 496 0.43 5.38 -30.77
CA GLN A 496 0.62 5.10 -32.20
C GLN A 496 -0.69 4.98 -33.00
N LEU A 497 -1.84 4.92 -32.33
CA LEU A 497 -3.13 4.90 -33.02
C LEU A 497 -3.33 6.23 -33.77
N PRO A 498 -3.85 6.22 -35.02
CA PRO A 498 -4.23 7.44 -35.71
C PRO A 498 -5.43 8.08 -34.99
N LEU A 499 -5.16 9.08 -34.15
CA LEU A 499 -6.14 9.78 -33.34
C LEU A 499 -6.61 11.05 -34.06
N ASP A 500 -7.71 10.97 -34.82
CA ASP A 500 -8.33 12.16 -35.42
C ASP A 500 -9.43 12.74 -34.51
N ARG A 501 -9.22 13.98 -34.07
CA ARG A 501 -10.07 14.69 -33.11
C ARG A 501 -11.43 15.05 -33.71
N ASP A 502 -11.46 15.44 -34.98
CA ASP A 502 -12.70 15.83 -35.65
C ASP A 502 -13.59 14.60 -35.86
N THR A 503 -13.00 13.49 -36.27
CA THR A 503 -13.68 12.19 -36.32
C THR A 503 -14.21 11.75 -34.95
N GLN A 504 -13.45 11.96 -33.87
CA GLN A 504 -13.89 11.60 -32.51
C GLN A 504 -15.05 12.50 -32.01
N MET A 505 -14.99 13.80 -32.25
CA MET A 505 -16.07 14.74 -31.91
C MET A 505 -17.35 14.46 -32.72
N VAL A 506 -17.23 14.18 -34.01
CA VAL A 506 -18.37 13.80 -34.86
C VAL A 506 -18.97 12.46 -34.41
N ALA A 507 -18.15 11.49 -34.03
CA ALA A 507 -18.61 10.19 -33.54
C ALA A 507 -19.28 10.26 -32.15
N LEU A 508 -18.83 11.16 -31.27
CA LEU A 508 -19.38 11.31 -29.91
C LEU A 508 -20.68 12.13 -29.86
N PHE A 509 -20.80 13.14 -30.73
CA PHE A 509 -21.90 14.12 -30.68
C PHE A 509 -22.86 14.02 -31.88
N GLY A 510 -22.54 13.21 -32.89
CA GLY A 510 -23.30 13.12 -34.15
C GLY A 510 -23.13 14.36 -35.03
N SER A 511 -23.16 14.20 -36.35
CA SER A 511 -23.16 15.34 -37.28
C SER A 511 -24.32 16.29 -36.96
N THR A 512 -24.00 17.52 -36.57
CA THR A 512 -24.92 18.65 -36.62
C THR A 512 -24.86 19.25 -38.02
N ASP A 513 -25.32 18.51 -39.04
CA ASP A 513 -25.64 19.11 -40.32
C ASP A 513 -27.09 18.78 -40.69
N ASN A 514 -27.81 19.87 -40.98
CA ASN A 514 -29.24 19.93 -41.13
C ASN A 514 -29.79 18.94 -42.16
N ILE A 515 -30.90 18.30 -41.78
CA ILE A 515 -31.83 17.64 -42.69
C ILE A 515 -32.44 18.72 -43.61
N THR A 516 -31.92 18.85 -44.83
CA THR A 516 -32.68 19.36 -45.97
C THR A 516 -32.21 18.70 -47.26
N GLY A 517 -33.08 17.86 -47.84
CA GLY A 517 -33.29 17.78 -49.29
C GLY A 517 -32.48 16.76 -50.11
N GLY A 518 -33.11 15.63 -50.41
CA GLY A 518 -33.45 15.25 -51.81
C GLY A 518 -32.35 14.87 -52.81
N ASN A 519 -32.34 13.55 -53.13
CA ASN A 519 -32.26 12.91 -54.45
C ASN A 519 -30.97 12.90 -55.32
N THR A 520 -30.53 11.65 -55.51
CA THR A 520 -30.05 10.95 -56.74
C THR A 520 -28.61 11.12 -57.26
N PRO A 521 -27.99 10.01 -57.75
CA PRO A 521 -26.58 9.98 -58.14
C PRO A 521 -26.38 10.19 -59.65
N SER A 522 -25.32 10.89 -60.04
CA SER A 522 -24.75 10.79 -61.39
C SER A 522 -23.24 11.00 -61.34
N ALA A 523 -22.54 10.13 -62.07
CA ALA A 523 -21.10 10.15 -62.30
C ALA A 523 -20.71 11.21 -63.35
N VAL A 524 -19.44 11.65 -63.30
CA VAL A 524 -18.44 11.73 -64.39
C VAL A 524 -17.30 12.70 -63.98
N GLU A 525 -16.06 12.18 -63.99
CA GLU A 525 -14.74 12.81 -64.28
C GLU A 525 -14.28 14.06 -63.48
N GLU A 526 -13.02 14.37 -63.24
CA GLU A 526 -11.70 13.73 -63.27
C GLU A 526 -10.78 14.80 -62.60
N GLN A 527 -9.66 14.36 -62.01
CA GLN A 527 -8.47 15.19 -61.74
C GLN A 527 -8.61 16.35 -60.74
N SER A 528 -8.25 16.06 -59.48
CA SER A 528 -7.49 16.97 -58.62
C SER A 528 -6.69 16.12 -57.65
N THR A 529 -5.36 16.21 -57.76
CA THR A 529 -4.36 15.76 -56.79
C THR A 529 -4.83 15.96 -55.34
N PRO A 530 -4.65 15.01 -54.40
CA PRO A 530 -4.92 15.29 -53.00
C PRO A 530 -3.89 16.31 -52.54
N ALA A 531 -4.34 17.56 -52.41
CA ALA A 531 -3.62 18.58 -51.68
C ALA A 531 -3.29 17.99 -50.31
N ALA A 532 -2.02 18.11 -49.91
CA ALA A 532 -1.52 17.68 -48.63
C ALA A 532 -2.50 18.10 -47.53
N VAL A 533 -2.95 17.12 -46.74
CA VAL A 533 -3.67 17.35 -45.50
C VAL A 533 -2.67 18.05 -44.56
N GLU A 534 -2.66 19.38 -44.60
CA GLU A 534 -2.08 20.19 -43.55
C GLU A 534 -2.92 20.02 -42.29
N GLY A 535 -2.26 19.66 -41.20
CA GLY A 535 -2.69 20.10 -39.87
C GLY A 535 -3.02 19.03 -38.84
N GLN A 536 -2.02 18.23 -38.41
CA GLN A 536 -2.00 17.76 -37.03
C GLN A 536 -0.59 17.95 -36.45
N THR A 537 -0.47 18.81 -35.45
CA THR A 537 0.77 18.92 -34.68
C THR A 537 0.89 17.68 -33.78
N PRO A 538 2.00 16.93 -33.83
CA PRO A 538 2.18 15.77 -32.97
C PRO A 538 2.10 16.21 -31.50
N SER A 539 1.41 15.42 -30.65
CA SER A 539 1.31 15.70 -29.21
C SER A 539 2.72 15.80 -28.63
N ARG A 540 3.03 16.89 -27.93
CA ARG A 540 4.39 17.17 -27.44
C ARG A 540 4.59 16.78 -25.98
N THR A 541 3.49 16.56 -25.27
CA THR A 541 3.43 16.21 -23.85
C THR A 541 2.27 15.25 -23.60
N TRP A 542 2.30 14.51 -22.49
CA TRP A 542 1.15 13.66 -22.14
C TRP A 542 -0.14 14.46 -21.91
N LYS A 543 -0.04 15.75 -21.55
CA LYS A 543 -1.18 16.66 -21.45
C LYS A 543 -1.83 16.88 -22.81
N ASP A 544 -1.02 17.09 -23.86
CA ASP A 544 -1.55 17.25 -25.22
C ASP A 544 -2.19 15.95 -25.70
N PHE A 545 -1.61 14.80 -25.36
CA PHE A 545 -2.19 13.49 -25.64
C PHE A 545 -3.56 13.31 -24.97
N LEU A 546 -3.70 13.68 -23.68
CA LEU A 546 -4.99 13.69 -22.98
C LEU A 546 -6.02 14.61 -23.66
N LEU A 547 -5.62 15.80 -24.10
CA LEU A 547 -6.51 16.74 -24.78
C LEU A 547 -6.95 16.26 -26.17
N GLN A 548 -6.09 15.50 -26.86
CA GLN A 548 -6.36 14.94 -28.18
C GLN A 548 -7.20 13.66 -28.10
N SER A 549 -6.93 12.77 -27.13
CA SER A 549 -7.65 11.52 -26.94
C SER A 549 -7.85 11.18 -25.46
N PRO A 550 -8.91 11.72 -24.83
CA PRO A 550 -9.17 11.50 -23.42
C PRO A 550 -9.45 10.03 -23.09
N ARG A 551 -10.18 9.32 -23.95
CA ARG A 551 -10.47 7.88 -23.77
C ARG A 551 -9.22 7.01 -23.80
N ALA A 552 -8.24 7.31 -24.67
CA ALA A 552 -7.00 6.56 -24.72
C ALA A 552 -6.16 6.78 -23.46
N TYR A 553 -6.06 8.04 -22.98
CA TYR A 553 -5.42 8.32 -21.69
C TYR A 553 -6.11 7.59 -20.53
N LEU A 554 -7.45 7.65 -20.47
CA LEU A 554 -8.24 7.01 -19.42
C LEU A 554 -8.14 5.49 -19.47
N LEU A 555 -8.01 4.87 -20.66
CA LEU A 555 -7.75 3.44 -20.78
C LEU A 555 -6.44 3.06 -20.05
N ILE A 556 -5.38 3.83 -20.24
CA ILE A 556 -4.09 3.56 -19.57
C ILE A 556 -4.21 3.81 -18.07
N SER A 557 -4.77 4.95 -17.64
CA SER A 557 -4.86 5.28 -16.21
C SER A 557 -5.77 4.29 -15.45
N THR A 558 -6.92 3.94 -16.00
CA THR A 558 -7.82 2.94 -15.37
C THR A 558 -7.22 1.54 -15.35
N THR A 559 -6.34 1.20 -16.29
CA THR A 559 -5.59 -0.07 -16.24
C THR A 559 -4.64 -0.10 -15.04
N VAL A 560 -3.96 1.02 -14.75
CA VAL A 560 -3.13 1.17 -13.55
C VAL A 560 -3.97 1.06 -12.28
N ASP A 561 -5.07 1.81 -12.21
CA ASP A 561 -5.98 1.82 -11.06
C ASP A 561 -6.57 0.42 -10.81
N TYR A 562 -6.96 -0.28 -11.88
CA TYR A 562 -7.43 -1.66 -11.83
C TYR A 562 -6.37 -2.58 -11.22
N SER A 563 -5.13 -2.51 -11.73
CA SER A 563 -4.05 -3.34 -11.23
C SER A 563 -3.71 -3.06 -9.77
N LEU A 564 -3.80 -1.80 -9.33
CA LEU A 564 -3.62 -1.44 -7.92
C LEU A 564 -4.77 -1.94 -7.05
N CYS A 565 -6.00 -1.93 -7.55
CA CYS A 565 -7.19 -2.37 -6.85
C CYS A 565 -7.28 -3.88 -6.69
N ILE A 566 -6.99 -4.64 -7.74
CA ILE A 566 -7.19 -6.08 -7.72
C ILE A 566 -5.89 -6.83 -7.43
N GLY A 567 -4.74 -6.24 -7.80
CA GLY A 567 -3.42 -6.86 -7.68
C GLY A 567 -2.99 -7.65 -8.92
N HIS A 568 -3.77 -7.62 -10.01
CA HIS A 568 -3.43 -8.21 -11.29
C HIS A 568 -3.85 -7.32 -12.46
N LEU A 569 -3.29 -7.56 -13.64
CA LEU A 569 -3.64 -6.82 -14.85
C LEU A 569 -5.11 -7.09 -15.27
N PRO A 570 -5.78 -6.15 -15.97
CA PRO A 570 -7.13 -6.35 -16.43
C PRO A 570 -7.20 -7.38 -17.56
N HIS A 571 -8.28 -8.17 -17.56
CA HIS A 571 -8.69 -9.00 -18.69
C HIS A 571 -9.50 -8.18 -19.70
N ASP A 572 -9.70 -8.70 -20.92
CA ASP A 572 -10.41 -8.01 -22.03
C ASP A 572 -11.81 -7.48 -21.67
N HIS A 573 -12.47 -8.04 -20.66
CA HIS A 573 -13.81 -7.62 -20.21
C HIS A 573 -13.83 -6.92 -18.84
N ALA A 574 -12.66 -6.63 -18.29
CA ALA A 574 -12.54 -6.05 -16.94
C ALA A 574 -12.83 -4.55 -16.92
N LEU A 575 -12.49 -3.84 -18.01
CA LEU A 575 -12.71 -2.40 -18.16
C LEU A 575 -13.99 -2.10 -18.98
N PRO A 576 -14.62 -0.93 -18.80
CA PRO A 576 -15.77 -0.51 -19.59
C PRO A 576 -15.47 -0.52 -21.10
N ASP A 577 -16.45 -0.98 -21.90
CA ASP A 577 -16.30 -1.07 -23.36
C ASP A 577 -15.98 0.29 -24.00
N MET A 578 -16.46 1.39 -23.41
CA MET A 578 -16.17 2.77 -23.82
C MET A 578 -14.66 3.08 -23.85
N LEU A 579 -13.88 2.51 -22.92
CA LEU A 579 -12.43 2.71 -22.85
C LEU A 579 -11.68 1.77 -23.80
N THR A 580 -12.16 0.54 -23.96
CA THR A 580 -11.54 -0.43 -24.87
C THR A 580 -11.89 -0.19 -26.33
N CYS A 581 -12.97 0.55 -26.62
CA CYS A 581 -13.35 1.02 -27.94
C CYS A 581 -13.10 2.53 -28.02
N VAL A 582 -11.83 2.92 -28.21
CA VAL A 582 -11.37 4.32 -28.16
C VAL A 582 -12.16 5.22 -29.13
N PHE A 583 -12.67 4.67 -30.23
CA PHE A 583 -13.65 5.31 -31.11
C PHE A 583 -14.99 4.57 -31.11
N PRO A 584 -16.13 5.28 -31.15
CA PRO A 584 -17.44 4.67 -31.40
C PRO A 584 -17.41 3.83 -32.69
N GLY A 585 -17.68 2.52 -32.58
CA GLY A 585 -17.65 1.57 -33.72
C GLY A 585 -16.28 0.99 -34.08
N SER A 586 -15.20 1.37 -33.40
CA SER A 586 -13.88 0.75 -33.59
C SER A 586 -13.78 -0.66 -33.00
N LEU A 587 -12.84 -1.45 -33.52
CA LEU A 587 -12.48 -2.74 -32.94
C LEU A 587 -11.98 -2.54 -31.51
N LYS A 588 -12.50 -3.37 -30.60
CA LYS A 588 -12.08 -3.41 -29.20
C LYS A 588 -10.57 -3.65 -29.13
N ILE A 589 -9.85 -2.74 -28.46
CA ILE A 589 -8.43 -2.91 -28.13
C ILE A 589 -8.34 -4.14 -27.22
N ARG A 590 -7.66 -5.17 -27.72
CA ARG A 590 -7.26 -6.32 -26.90
C ARG A 590 -6.00 -5.97 -26.13
N PHE A 591 -5.93 -6.37 -24.87
CA PHE A 591 -4.73 -6.10 -24.09
C PHE A 591 -3.53 -6.89 -24.66
N PRO A 592 -2.33 -6.31 -24.65
CA PRO A 592 -1.13 -6.97 -25.18
C PRO A 592 -0.68 -8.17 -24.33
N TRP A 593 -1.17 -8.27 -23.10
CA TRP A 593 -1.02 -9.45 -22.25
C TRP A 593 -2.26 -10.35 -22.41
N ASN A 594 -2.11 -11.45 -23.14
CA ASN A 594 -3.16 -12.47 -23.31
C ASN A 594 -3.00 -13.66 -22.35
N GLY A 595 -2.21 -13.49 -21.28
CA GLY A 595 -1.92 -14.54 -20.33
C GLY A 595 -3.06 -14.78 -19.34
N SER A 596 -3.28 -16.05 -18.98
CA SER A 596 -4.11 -16.40 -17.82
C SER A 596 -3.58 -15.72 -16.54
N GLU A 597 -4.42 -15.48 -15.53
CA GLU A 597 -3.97 -14.94 -14.23
C GLU A 597 -2.75 -15.68 -13.68
N ASP A 598 -2.63 -16.98 -13.99
CA ASP A 598 -1.53 -17.83 -13.56
C ASP A 598 -0.19 -17.41 -14.18
N GLU A 599 -0.15 -16.96 -15.43
CA GLU A 599 1.08 -16.54 -16.12
C GLU A 599 1.64 -15.24 -15.54
N TYR A 600 0.76 -14.26 -15.26
CA TYR A 600 1.16 -13.01 -14.60
C TYR A 600 1.59 -13.26 -13.14
N ARG A 601 0.92 -14.17 -12.43
CA ARG A 601 1.33 -14.61 -11.10
C ARG A 601 2.68 -15.32 -11.13
N GLU A 602 2.93 -16.16 -12.12
CA GLU A 602 4.22 -16.80 -12.35
C GLU A 602 5.30 -15.77 -12.63
N GLU A 603 5.04 -14.74 -13.45
CA GLU A 603 5.99 -13.67 -13.72
C GLU A 603 6.35 -12.90 -12.45
N ILE A 604 5.37 -12.55 -11.62
CA ILE A 604 5.61 -11.92 -10.32
C ILE A 604 6.41 -12.86 -9.40
N GLN A 605 6.05 -14.15 -9.34
CA GLN A 605 6.75 -15.13 -8.52
C GLN A 605 8.19 -15.35 -8.99
N GLU A 606 8.42 -15.40 -10.30
CA GLU A 606 9.74 -15.47 -10.91
C GLU A 606 10.55 -14.22 -10.62
N ALA A 607 9.96 -13.03 -10.76
CA ALA A 607 10.61 -11.77 -10.40
C ALA A 607 11.03 -11.79 -8.93
N VAL A 608 10.13 -12.19 -8.03
CA VAL A 608 10.41 -12.37 -6.60
C VAL A 608 11.50 -13.43 -6.37
N ALA A 609 11.48 -14.57 -7.08
CA ALA A 609 12.42 -15.67 -6.93
C ALA A 609 13.83 -15.34 -7.48
N ARG A 610 13.92 -14.74 -8.67
CA ARG A 610 15.16 -14.22 -9.27
C ARG A 610 15.81 -13.21 -8.32
N ARG A 611 15.00 -12.34 -7.70
CA ARG A 611 15.47 -11.34 -6.72
C ARG A 611 15.90 -11.95 -5.39
N LYS A 612 15.19 -12.98 -4.88
CA LYS A 612 15.65 -13.81 -3.74
C LYS A 612 17.01 -14.46 -4.02
N LYS A 613 17.23 -14.98 -5.24
CA LYS A 613 18.52 -15.54 -5.67
C LYS A 613 19.64 -14.49 -5.74
N MET A 614 19.36 -13.27 -6.24
CA MET A 614 20.32 -12.16 -6.23
C MET A 614 20.70 -11.74 -4.81
N SER A 615 19.73 -11.63 -3.91
CA SER A 615 19.98 -11.37 -2.48
C SER A 615 20.84 -12.48 -1.85
N GLN A 616 20.59 -13.76 -2.15
CA GLN A 616 21.43 -14.87 -1.69
C GLN A 616 22.87 -14.80 -2.22
N ARG A 617 23.06 -14.40 -3.49
CA ARG A 617 24.40 -14.21 -4.07
C ARG A 617 25.13 -13.03 -3.41
N GLY A 618 24.45 -11.90 -3.24
CA GLY A 618 24.98 -10.73 -2.53
C GLY A 618 25.36 -11.05 -1.08
N TYR A 619 24.51 -11.79 -0.36
CA TYR A 619 24.80 -12.25 1.01
C TYR A 619 26.01 -13.19 1.07
N LYS A 620 26.10 -14.18 0.16
CA LYS A 620 27.27 -15.07 0.06
C LYS A 620 28.54 -14.29 -0.26
N MET A 621 28.44 -13.26 -1.11
CA MET A 621 29.56 -12.40 -1.48
C MET A 621 29.97 -11.47 -0.33
N ALA A 622 29.04 -10.87 0.40
CA ALA A 622 29.29 -10.05 1.59
C ALA A 622 29.88 -10.87 2.74
N ARG A 623 29.39 -12.10 2.95
CA ARG A 623 29.97 -13.04 3.93
C ARG A 623 31.38 -13.47 3.54
N ARG A 624 31.63 -13.70 2.24
CA ARG A 624 32.99 -13.92 1.72
C ARG A 624 33.87 -12.68 1.88
N MET A 625 33.33 -11.49 1.64
CA MET A 625 34.06 -10.22 1.83
C MET A 625 34.36 -9.94 3.29
N GLN A 626 33.47 -10.24 4.25
CA GLN A 626 33.75 -10.14 5.70
C GLN A 626 34.83 -11.13 6.15
N VAL A 627 34.91 -12.31 5.51
CA VAL A 627 36.00 -13.27 5.72
C VAL A 627 37.31 -12.77 5.07
N VAL A 628 37.24 -12.03 3.96
CA VAL A 628 38.39 -11.50 3.22
C VAL A 628 38.89 -10.14 3.77
N THR A 629 38.04 -9.29 4.36
CA THR A 629 38.43 -8.02 5.01
C THR A 629 39.12 -8.21 6.34
N ARG A 630 39.10 -9.43 6.92
CA ARG A 630 40.09 -9.83 7.94
C ARG A 630 41.50 -10.01 7.37
N ARG A 631 41.72 -9.90 6.05
CA ARG A 631 43.00 -10.21 5.40
C ARG A 631 43.59 -9.20 4.40
N LYS A 632 42.96 -8.08 4.03
CA LYS A 632 43.63 -6.98 3.30
C LYS A 632 42.75 -5.72 3.15
N ARG A 633 43.39 -4.54 3.25
CA ARG A 633 42.81 -3.21 2.89
C ARG A 633 42.71 -3.06 1.37
N PRO A 634 41.65 -2.45 0.81
CA PRO A 634 41.67 -2.01 -0.59
C PRO A 634 41.62 -0.48 -0.75
N VAL A 635 42.36 -0.06 -1.78
CA VAL A 635 42.42 1.27 -2.40
C VAL A 635 41.19 1.45 -3.31
N LEU A 636 40.60 2.64 -3.31
CA LEU A 636 39.47 3.02 -4.17
C LEU A 636 40.01 3.62 -5.48
N GLN A 637 39.66 3.01 -6.62
CA GLN A 637 39.74 3.64 -7.94
C GLN A 637 38.33 3.70 -8.52
N GLY A 638 37.96 4.90 -8.98
CA GLY A 638 36.64 5.21 -9.51
C GLY A 638 36.41 4.60 -10.89
N GLY A 639 35.19 4.12 -11.10
CA GLY A 639 34.67 3.72 -12.40
C GLY A 639 33.32 4.41 -12.63
N GLU A 640 33.24 5.14 -13.73
CA GLU A 640 32.03 5.76 -14.26
C GLU A 640 31.00 4.67 -14.60
N ASN A 641 29.84 4.71 -13.94
CA ASN A 641 28.76 3.76 -14.22
C ASN A 641 27.97 4.22 -15.46
N ALA A 642 28.11 3.45 -16.54
CA ALA A 642 27.22 3.49 -17.68
C ALA A 642 25.76 3.24 -17.28
N VAL A 643 24.85 4.02 -17.86
CA VAL A 643 23.41 4.02 -17.59
C VAL A 643 22.79 2.72 -18.11
N ASN A 644 22.48 1.78 -17.21
CA ASN A 644 21.71 0.60 -17.55
C ASN A 644 20.20 0.84 -17.24
N LEU A 645 19.40 0.92 -18.30
CA LEU A 645 17.95 1.13 -18.29
C LEU A 645 17.16 -0.18 -18.54
N ASP A 646 17.83 -1.33 -18.59
CA ASP A 646 17.22 -2.64 -18.91
C ASP A 646 16.23 -3.14 -17.83
N TYR A 647 16.14 -2.45 -16.68
CA TYR A 647 15.32 -2.87 -15.53
C TYR A 647 13.81 -2.66 -15.70
N LEU A 648 13.39 -1.70 -16.52
CA LEU A 648 11.98 -1.39 -16.80
C LEU A 648 11.53 -1.93 -18.17
N ASP A 649 12.34 -2.78 -18.81
CA ASP A 649 12.22 -3.20 -20.20
C ASP A 649 11.69 -2.08 -21.12
N LEU A 650 12.40 -0.95 -21.12
CA LEU A 650 12.10 0.19 -22.00
C LEU A 650 12.45 -0.09 -23.46
N GLY A 651 12.69 -1.36 -23.84
CA GLY A 651 12.92 -1.76 -25.22
C GLY A 651 11.75 -1.39 -26.13
N ALA A 652 10.52 -1.36 -25.59
CA ALA A 652 9.33 -0.89 -26.31
C ALA A 652 9.21 0.64 -26.42
N ALA A 653 9.97 1.40 -25.63
CA ALA A 653 10.03 2.88 -25.67
C ALA A 653 11.25 3.42 -26.45
N ARG A 654 12.11 2.52 -26.94
CA ARG A 654 13.13 2.81 -27.96
C ARG A 654 12.60 2.42 -29.32
#